data_AF-A0A7V9RE21-F1
#
_entry.id   AF-A0A7V9RE21-F1
#
_cell.length_a   1.000
_cell.length_b   1.000
_cell.length_c   1.000
_cell.angle_alpha   90.00
_cell.angle_beta   90.00
_cell.angle_gamma   90.00
#
_symmetry.space_group_name_H-M   'P 1'
#
loop_
_entity.id
_entity.type
_entity.pdbx_description
1 polymer ?
#
loop_
_entity_poly.entity_id
_entity_poly.type
_entity_poly.pdbx_seq_one_letter_code
_entity_poly.pdbx_strand_id
1 'polypeptide(L)'
;MIEWLRTAVAHLLRSPGWQLVVGGAILALAFPSRMPGAVGMSILAGALGVATMRLWPKLPDWLRTPNENVTSLFVITLVVSLGLSTFWDTLTVAPDWQMGDWGPQHAVLAKIMSSMPGLDTPVWNLDVGTGDAPLELYPKLAYLVIGNFAAVTGLEHDLPLAMMIVAVLVHVGLAATTTVLAMRVAPKPIAFVIGTLALVDSGAVAHGGSVGLFRWALLHSAMSLLFGTLSVIAVVGALRKPRLRTSIAIWLCTAVACAAHPAGLLGVTVSAIALGAVALLASDVPPRRALVAIGHLSIGVALGAAVWLPLAARILEYGQHFPNQIRTPARLLEDLLASPSPITAYAMLAYAGYFGIIAGLWSRKAPIVYLSTITLVLLVGLCDAPYLAFDVAPGHGVARIGTERLAQIARPFLAAVGAYGIAIFVRAAIASWRDAKPTQRMIAAALIGVFSLIVLRVLPTFWRSASARAYSETQVIAPDPFGRVELSAWAAGQVAKQRPDAYGRAMFELDTHEHFHLTAETGLPTLHLTWQPAFLLRERLEDMTSASLARFNIRWIIGVGRSPTFGDADSEFVLGTFHIRTVKEWDGKLARVEKGEGDVKVTAIADDRIEIDVTAKAPVLVALGTGHYPRWRAQHASSGVEEPVYAMRAHPTATLSVVSAWVAPGKTVFTVDGTLPSDGRGRGMAGLALLAAIAAIVVWRVPRFRIRALRRVAGLRARAPSSRTLAAIGVPLAIVVLLAKGCSAASGPVRHLELGTGLSGNATVEARVGGGAWQTCDYNRLPGTHICEGLLVAYDGMTALLNDAMPSWGFNTPGFLASADIPGVEMRVRFREHLAGTYWMAATGDGVILDVSAEETRVVDRNVIAYSDQGRRTIDVTAPIPTTPWQFTFVREDTMLPSRAHLAKPPDEPPAALDALQ
;
A
#
# COMPACT_ATOMS: atom_id res chain seq x y z
N MET A 1 -27.71 55.81 13.46
CA MET A 1 -26.71 54.82 13.92
C MET A 1 -26.68 54.67 15.44
N ILE A 2 -26.49 55.75 16.21
CA ILE A 2 -26.48 55.73 17.69
C ILE A 2 -27.80 55.23 18.30
N GLU A 3 -28.95 55.68 17.77
CA GLU A 3 -30.29 55.21 18.18
C GLU A 3 -30.42 53.69 18.00
N TRP A 4 -30.04 53.18 16.82
CA TRP A 4 -30.07 51.76 16.48
C TRP A 4 -29.16 50.92 17.38
N LEU A 5 -27.96 51.41 17.68
CA LEU A 5 -27.05 50.76 18.64
C LEU A 5 -27.65 50.71 20.05
N ARG A 6 -28.28 51.79 20.53
CA ARG A 6 -28.99 51.79 21.82
C ARG A 6 -30.12 50.78 21.85
N THR A 7 -30.92 50.70 20.78
CA THR A 7 -32.02 49.74 20.67
C THR A 7 -31.50 48.29 20.63
N ALA A 8 -30.43 48.02 19.88
CA ALA A 8 -29.81 46.70 19.79
C ALA A 8 -29.20 46.26 21.14
N VAL A 9 -28.51 47.17 21.84
CA VAL A 9 -27.95 46.91 23.18
C VAL A 9 -29.07 46.70 24.20
N ALA A 10 -30.11 47.51 24.19
CA ALA A 10 -31.27 47.32 25.08
C ALA A 10 -31.99 45.99 24.81
N HIS A 11 -32.07 45.55 23.55
CA HIS A 11 -32.64 44.27 23.17
C HIS A 11 -31.77 43.09 23.60
N LEU A 12 -30.44 43.20 23.42
CA LEU A 12 -29.47 42.23 23.90
C LEU A 12 -29.53 42.09 25.43
N LEU A 13 -29.59 43.20 26.17
CA LEU A 13 -29.66 43.20 27.64
C LEU A 13 -30.99 42.63 28.18
N ARG A 14 -32.07 42.65 27.40
CA ARG A 14 -33.39 42.14 27.82
C ARG A 14 -33.69 40.72 27.33
N SER A 15 -32.86 40.14 26.46
CA SER A 15 -33.12 38.83 25.87
C SER A 15 -32.03 37.82 26.26
N PRO A 16 -32.33 36.88 27.20
CA PRO A 16 -31.39 35.85 27.62
C PRO A 16 -30.88 34.99 26.45
N GLY A 17 -31.71 34.78 25.42
CA GLY A 17 -31.33 34.08 24.20
C GLY A 17 -30.26 34.83 23.41
N TRP A 18 -30.40 36.15 23.22
CA TRP A 18 -29.38 36.96 22.54
C TRP A 18 -28.09 37.07 23.36
N GLN A 19 -28.18 37.14 24.69
CA GLN A 19 -27.01 37.10 25.58
C GLN A 19 -26.23 35.79 25.42
N LEU A 20 -26.94 34.66 25.37
CA LEU A 20 -26.33 33.35 25.12
C LEU A 20 -25.63 33.32 23.76
N VAL A 21 -26.29 33.79 22.68
CA VAL A 21 -25.73 33.82 21.32
C VAL A 21 -24.49 34.69 21.21
N VAL A 22 -24.54 35.91 21.75
CA VAL A 22 -23.41 36.84 21.73
C VAL A 22 -22.26 36.32 22.60
N GLY A 23 -22.55 35.79 23.78
CA GLY A 23 -21.56 35.11 24.62
C GLY A 23 -20.92 33.91 23.88
N GLY A 24 -21.73 33.12 23.18
CA GLY A 24 -21.25 32.02 22.33
C GLY A 24 -20.37 32.49 21.18
N ALA A 25 -20.73 33.60 20.52
CA ALA A 25 -19.90 34.21 19.47
C ALA A 25 -18.54 34.68 19.99
N ILE A 26 -18.54 35.36 21.13
CA ILE A 26 -17.32 35.83 21.79
C ILE A 26 -16.42 34.64 22.15
N LEU A 27 -16.99 33.59 22.74
CA LEU A 27 -16.24 32.38 23.08
C LEU A 27 -15.66 31.70 21.82
N ALA A 28 -16.44 31.59 20.74
CA ALA A 28 -16.01 30.98 19.49
C ALA A 28 -14.86 31.75 18.83
N LEU A 29 -14.92 33.09 18.82
CA LEU A 29 -13.92 33.96 18.20
C LEU A 29 -12.66 34.13 19.06
N ALA A 30 -12.80 34.25 20.38
CA ALA A 30 -11.67 34.45 21.28
C ALA A 30 -10.87 33.17 21.55
N PHE A 31 -11.52 32.00 21.42
CA PHE A 31 -10.92 30.70 21.76
C PHE A 31 -11.17 29.62 20.69
N PRO A 32 -10.89 29.89 19.40
CA PRO A 32 -11.31 29.02 18.29
C PRO A 32 -10.79 27.58 18.42
N SER A 33 -9.63 27.39 19.04
CA SER A 33 -8.96 26.11 19.27
C SER A 33 -9.14 25.51 20.68
N ARG A 34 -9.84 26.16 21.63
CA ARG A 34 -10.02 25.66 23.02
C ARG A 34 -11.48 25.29 23.37
N MET A 35 -11.68 24.48 24.41
CA MET A 35 -13.03 24.00 24.81
C MET A 35 -14.06 25.13 24.91
N PRO A 36 -13.76 26.33 25.44
CA PRO A 36 -14.72 27.43 25.46
C PRO A 36 -15.21 27.84 24.08
N GLY A 37 -14.34 27.89 23.06
CA GLY A 37 -14.77 28.19 21.69
C GLY A 37 -15.58 27.09 21.04
N ALA A 38 -15.37 25.83 21.40
CA ALA A 38 -16.25 24.73 21.00
C ALA A 38 -17.66 24.88 21.59
N VAL A 39 -17.76 25.24 22.87
CA VAL A 39 -19.04 25.57 23.52
C VAL A 39 -19.70 26.77 22.82
N GLY A 40 -18.92 27.79 22.48
CA GLY A 40 -19.37 28.94 21.71
C GLY A 40 -19.96 28.58 20.35
N MET A 41 -19.26 27.73 19.59
CA MET A 41 -19.73 27.22 18.29
C MET A 41 -20.99 26.37 18.42
N SER A 42 -21.11 25.54 19.46
CA SER A 42 -22.33 24.77 19.73
C SER A 42 -23.53 25.66 20.05
N ILE A 43 -23.33 26.74 20.80
CA ILE A 43 -24.36 27.75 21.07
C ILE A 43 -24.78 28.45 19.78
N LEU A 44 -23.82 28.87 18.95
CA LEU A 44 -24.09 29.49 17.65
C LEU A 44 -24.85 28.55 16.71
N ALA A 45 -24.43 27.28 16.62
CA ALA A 45 -25.09 26.28 15.79
C ALA A 45 -26.51 25.99 16.29
N GLY A 46 -26.72 25.90 17.61
CA GLY A 46 -28.03 25.74 18.22
C GLY A 46 -28.95 26.94 17.93
N ALA A 47 -28.44 28.15 18.06
CA ALA A 47 -29.18 29.37 17.76
C ALA A 47 -29.52 29.51 16.28
N LEU A 48 -28.57 29.20 15.39
CA LEU A 48 -28.80 29.13 13.95
C LEU A 48 -29.85 28.07 13.62
N GLY A 49 -29.82 26.91 14.29
CA GLY A 49 -30.83 25.86 14.16
C GLY A 49 -32.23 26.34 14.56
N VAL A 50 -32.37 27.01 15.71
CA VAL A 50 -33.64 27.57 16.18
C VAL A 50 -34.15 28.67 15.24
N ALA A 51 -33.26 29.57 14.80
CA ALA A 51 -33.59 30.62 13.83
C ALA A 51 -34.06 30.01 12.52
N THR A 52 -33.35 28.99 12.03
CA THR A 52 -33.69 28.25 10.81
C THR A 52 -35.04 27.58 10.98
N MET A 53 -35.32 26.87 12.07
CA MET A 53 -36.63 26.24 12.31
C MET A 53 -37.78 27.25 12.38
N ARG A 54 -37.56 28.43 13.00
CA ARG A 54 -38.56 29.50 13.07
C ARG A 54 -38.82 30.16 11.72
N LEU A 55 -37.77 30.35 10.92
CA LEU A 55 -37.86 30.96 9.60
C LEU A 55 -38.29 29.95 8.53
N TRP A 56 -38.08 28.65 8.75
CA TRP A 56 -38.33 27.58 7.77
C TRP A 56 -39.72 27.63 7.15
N PRO A 57 -40.84 27.82 7.91
CA PRO A 57 -42.17 27.90 7.31
C PRO A 57 -42.36 29.12 6.40
N LYS A 58 -41.55 30.18 6.59
CA LYS A 58 -41.62 31.45 5.88
C LYS A 58 -40.62 31.54 4.71
N LEU A 59 -39.70 30.58 4.57
CA LEU A 59 -38.76 30.56 3.46
C LEU A 59 -39.48 30.19 2.15
N PRO A 60 -39.05 30.73 1.01
CA PRO A 60 -39.57 30.34 -0.30
C PRO A 60 -39.48 28.82 -0.53
N ASP A 61 -40.45 28.26 -1.27
CA ASP A 61 -40.51 26.82 -1.53
C ASP A 61 -39.23 26.25 -2.11
N TRP A 62 -38.56 26.97 -3.01
CA TRP A 62 -37.30 26.51 -3.60
C TRP A 62 -36.15 26.35 -2.58
N LEU A 63 -36.21 27.03 -1.43
CA LEU A 63 -35.28 26.86 -0.29
C LEU A 63 -35.71 25.74 0.65
N ARG A 64 -37.02 25.53 0.81
CA ARG A 64 -37.58 24.49 1.70
C ARG A 64 -37.52 23.10 1.06
N THR A 65 -37.72 23.03 -0.24
CA THR A 65 -37.74 21.82 -1.06
C THR A 65 -36.90 22.03 -2.32
N PRO A 66 -35.59 22.31 -2.15
CA PRO A 66 -34.70 22.50 -3.29
C PRO A 66 -34.73 21.28 -4.19
N ASN A 67 -34.65 21.50 -5.51
CA ASN A 67 -34.51 20.44 -6.50
C ASN A 67 -33.40 19.48 -6.06
N GLU A 68 -33.61 18.18 -6.29
CA GLU A 68 -32.65 17.14 -5.94
C GLU A 68 -31.22 17.48 -6.38
N ASN A 69 -31.04 18.03 -7.57
CA ASN A 69 -29.73 18.43 -8.08
C ASN A 69 -29.09 19.54 -7.23
N VAL A 70 -29.86 20.52 -6.79
CA VAL A 70 -29.38 21.65 -5.96
C VAL A 70 -28.97 21.16 -4.58
N THR A 71 -29.79 20.32 -3.93
CA THR A 71 -29.38 19.78 -2.61
C THR A 71 -28.14 18.90 -2.73
N SER A 72 -28.03 18.11 -3.80
CA SER A 72 -26.86 17.25 -4.00
C SER A 72 -25.61 18.07 -4.25
N LEU A 73 -25.70 19.12 -5.07
CA LEU A 73 -24.61 20.07 -5.26
C LEU A 73 -24.24 20.73 -3.93
N PHE A 74 -25.22 21.23 -3.18
CA PHE A 74 -24.98 21.86 -1.87
C PHE A 74 -24.24 20.94 -0.90
N VAL A 75 -24.68 19.67 -0.77
CA VAL A 75 -24.01 18.70 0.11
C VAL A 75 -22.58 18.42 -0.34
N ILE A 76 -22.34 18.26 -1.64
CA ILE A 76 -20.98 18.07 -2.17
C ILE A 76 -20.12 19.30 -1.89
N THR A 77 -20.62 20.50 -2.21
CA THR A 77 -19.92 21.77 -1.98
C THR A 77 -19.59 21.95 -0.51
N LEU A 78 -20.48 21.58 0.41
CA LEU A 78 -20.23 21.66 1.84
C LEU A 78 -19.11 20.72 2.29
N VAL A 79 -19.10 19.47 1.82
CA VAL A 79 -18.01 18.52 2.11
C VAL A 79 -16.68 19.00 1.53
N VAL A 80 -16.68 19.50 0.29
CA VAL A 80 -15.47 20.04 -0.36
C VAL A 80 -14.94 21.26 0.39
N SER A 81 -15.82 22.21 0.74
CA SER A 81 -15.45 23.43 1.47
C SER A 81 -14.90 23.10 2.86
N LEU A 82 -15.54 22.16 3.57
CA LEU A 82 -15.05 21.67 4.85
C LEU A 82 -13.68 21.01 4.71
N GLY A 83 -13.47 20.23 3.64
CA GLY A 83 -12.18 19.62 3.33
C GLY A 83 -11.07 20.63 3.10
N LEU A 84 -11.28 21.56 2.17
CA LEU A 84 -10.31 22.63 1.88
C LEU A 84 -10.03 23.49 3.11
N SER A 85 -11.05 23.76 3.95
CA SER A 85 -10.87 24.48 5.20
C SER A 85 -10.13 23.69 6.27
N THR A 86 -10.32 22.36 6.34
CA THR A 86 -9.66 21.50 7.34
C THR A 86 -8.18 21.35 7.03
N PHE A 87 -7.81 21.33 5.75
CA PHE A 87 -6.44 21.16 5.27
C PHE A 87 -5.84 22.47 4.71
N TRP A 88 -6.36 23.63 5.13
CA TRP A 88 -5.94 24.93 4.60
C TRP A 88 -4.44 25.19 4.79
N ASP A 89 -3.92 24.88 5.97
CA ASP A 89 -2.50 25.05 6.26
C ASP A 89 -1.65 24.10 5.39
N THR A 90 -2.10 22.85 5.17
CA THR A 90 -1.46 21.90 4.24
C THR A 90 -1.49 22.37 2.78
N LEU A 91 -2.47 23.20 2.40
CA LEU A 91 -2.58 23.81 1.06
C LEU A 91 -1.68 25.02 0.87
N THR A 92 -1.15 25.60 1.95
CA THR A 92 -0.44 26.89 1.93
C THR A 92 0.97 26.83 2.47
N VAL A 93 1.30 25.78 3.22
CA VAL A 93 2.62 25.58 3.85
C VAL A 93 3.15 24.24 3.41
N ALA A 94 4.35 24.25 2.82
CA ALA A 94 5.12 23.04 2.56
C ALA A 94 5.34 22.30 3.89
N PRO A 95 4.84 21.06 4.05
CA PRO A 95 5.09 20.29 5.24
C PRO A 95 6.53 19.82 5.26
N ASP A 96 7.00 19.50 6.46
CA ASP A 96 8.28 18.85 6.63
C ASP A 96 8.10 17.39 6.19
N TRP A 97 8.67 17.00 5.06
CA TRP A 97 8.37 15.73 4.41
C TRP A 97 9.23 14.60 4.92
N GLN A 98 8.99 14.19 6.16
CA GLN A 98 9.98 13.41 6.91
C GLN A 98 9.60 11.95 7.16
N MET A 99 8.48 11.49 6.59
CA MET A 99 8.06 10.09 6.66
C MET A 99 7.48 9.58 5.35
N GLY A 100 7.44 8.26 5.20
CA GLY A 100 6.81 7.59 4.07
C GLY A 100 7.53 7.78 2.74
N ASP A 101 6.78 7.68 1.64
CA ASP A 101 7.35 7.74 0.29
C ASP A 101 7.56 9.19 -0.22
N TRP A 102 7.43 10.23 0.62
CA TRP A 102 7.55 11.63 0.17
C TRP A 102 8.95 11.98 -0.35
N GLY A 103 10.01 11.54 0.34
CA GLY A 103 11.40 11.80 -0.06
C GLY A 103 11.75 11.21 -1.42
N PRO A 104 11.51 9.89 -1.62
CA PRO A 104 11.66 9.27 -2.93
C PRO A 104 10.83 9.96 -4.02
N GLN A 105 9.56 10.29 -3.75
CA GLN A 105 8.71 10.95 -4.73
C GLN A 105 9.20 12.37 -5.09
N HIS A 106 9.71 13.11 -4.11
CA HIS A 106 10.33 14.40 -4.34
C HIS A 106 11.58 14.30 -5.23
N ALA A 107 12.50 13.38 -4.92
CA ALA A 107 13.70 13.17 -5.72
C ALA A 107 13.37 12.83 -7.18
N VAL A 108 12.41 11.91 -7.37
CA VAL A 108 11.88 11.54 -8.69
C VAL A 108 11.35 12.78 -9.42
N LEU A 109 10.49 13.56 -8.74
CA LEU A 109 9.84 14.72 -9.33
C LEU A 109 10.87 15.80 -9.70
N ALA A 110 11.77 16.15 -8.78
CA ALA A 110 12.83 17.12 -8.98
C ALA A 110 13.70 16.79 -10.19
N LYS A 111 14.02 15.51 -10.39
CA LYS A 111 14.81 15.06 -11.53
C LYS A 111 14.07 15.17 -12.86
N ILE A 112 12.76 14.90 -12.88
CA ILE A 112 11.97 14.97 -14.13
C ILE A 112 11.48 16.39 -14.46
N MET A 113 11.46 17.32 -13.50
CA MET A 113 10.94 18.69 -13.69
C MET A 113 11.53 19.37 -14.93
N SER A 114 12.84 19.25 -15.13
CA SER A 114 13.55 19.86 -16.26
C SER A 114 13.17 19.27 -17.62
N SER A 115 12.66 18.05 -17.65
CA SER A 115 12.27 17.32 -18.88
C SER A 115 10.77 17.41 -19.22
N MET A 116 9.92 17.86 -18.29
CA MET A 116 8.46 17.87 -18.49
C MET A 116 7.91 18.75 -19.61
N PRO A 117 8.48 19.92 -19.96
CA PRO A 117 7.94 20.77 -21.03
C PRO A 117 7.81 20.08 -22.39
N GLY A 118 8.52 18.97 -22.63
CA GLY A 118 8.48 18.22 -23.89
C GLY A 118 7.34 17.20 -24.03
N LEU A 119 6.53 16.94 -22.99
CA LEU A 119 5.67 15.73 -22.90
C LEU A 119 6.42 14.41 -23.14
N ASP A 120 7.75 14.43 -23.11
CA ASP A 120 8.58 13.24 -23.07
C ASP A 120 8.24 12.54 -21.75
N THR A 121 7.34 11.55 -21.82
CA THR A 121 7.02 10.67 -20.69
C THR A 121 8.32 10.28 -20.04
N PRO A 122 8.49 10.42 -18.70
CA PRO A 122 9.82 10.44 -18.11
C PRO A 122 10.53 9.14 -18.47
N VAL A 123 11.46 9.26 -19.41
CA VAL A 123 12.31 8.17 -19.88
C VAL A 123 13.17 7.77 -18.68
N TRP A 124 13.46 8.68 -17.75
CA TRP A 124 14.08 8.48 -16.44
C TRP A 124 13.60 7.27 -15.61
N ASN A 125 12.30 6.95 -15.45
CA ASN A 125 11.90 5.73 -14.71
C ASN A 125 12.10 4.44 -15.53
N LEU A 126 12.31 4.59 -16.85
CA LEU A 126 12.73 3.53 -17.76
C LEU A 126 14.25 3.54 -18.00
N ASP A 127 14.97 4.62 -17.68
CA ASP A 127 16.40 4.87 -17.93
C ASP A 127 17.26 4.78 -16.66
N VAL A 128 16.66 5.00 -15.49
CA VAL A 128 17.28 4.95 -14.16
C VAL A 128 16.52 3.99 -13.24
N GLY A 129 15.43 3.40 -13.74
CA GLY A 129 14.73 2.31 -13.07
C GLY A 129 15.71 1.18 -12.79
N THR A 130 15.84 0.82 -11.53
CA THR A 130 16.82 -0.17 -11.08
C THR A 130 16.37 -1.60 -11.43
N GLY A 131 15.20 -1.81 -12.02
CA GLY A 131 14.57 -3.14 -12.10
C GLY A 131 13.90 -3.56 -10.78
N ASP A 132 13.91 -2.70 -9.76
CA ASP A 132 13.18 -2.89 -8.50
C ASP A 132 11.69 -2.60 -8.72
N ALA A 133 10.89 -3.66 -8.74
CA ALA A 133 9.51 -3.61 -9.24
C ALA A 133 8.59 -2.59 -8.52
N PRO A 134 8.67 -2.35 -7.20
CA PRO A 134 7.81 -1.41 -6.47
C PRO A 134 7.82 0.04 -6.94
N LEU A 135 8.98 0.62 -7.28
CA LEU A 135 9.05 1.99 -7.80
C LEU A 135 8.69 2.08 -9.27
N GLU A 136 9.08 1.06 -10.03
CA GLU A 136 8.69 0.94 -11.44
C GLU A 136 7.18 0.70 -11.57
N LEU A 137 6.57 0.07 -10.56
CA LEU A 137 5.15 -0.16 -10.45
C LEU A 137 4.33 1.09 -10.22
N TYR A 138 4.93 2.16 -9.69
CA TYR A 138 4.22 3.42 -9.51
C TYR A 138 3.98 4.08 -10.86
N PRO A 139 2.72 4.14 -11.30
CA PRO A 139 2.45 4.64 -12.63
C PRO A 139 2.78 6.12 -12.74
N LYS A 140 3.45 6.46 -13.83
CA LYS A 140 3.98 7.81 -14.15
C LYS A 140 2.95 8.92 -14.06
N LEU A 141 1.66 8.59 -14.11
CA LEU A 141 0.57 9.56 -14.17
C LEU A 141 0.53 10.50 -12.96
N ALA A 142 0.82 10.02 -11.74
CA ALA A 142 0.80 10.90 -10.57
C ALA A 142 1.91 11.95 -10.66
N TYR A 143 3.15 11.54 -10.99
CA TYR A 143 4.27 12.47 -11.19
C TYR A 143 4.00 13.47 -12.31
N LEU A 144 3.41 13.03 -13.43
CA LEU A 144 3.01 13.93 -14.51
C LEU A 144 1.96 14.95 -14.06
N VAL A 145 0.95 14.51 -13.30
CA VAL A 145 -0.09 15.40 -12.77
C VAL A 145 0.51 16.43 -11.81
N ILE A 146 1.34 15.99 -10.87
CA ILE A 146 1.95 16.87 -9.89
C ILE A 146 2.91 17.84 -10.56
N GLY A 147 3.75 17.35 -11.45
CA GLY A 147 4.75 18.18 -12.11
C GLY A 147 4.13 19.22 -13.05
N ASN A 148 3.10 18.85 -13.81
CA ASN A 148 2.33 19.83 -14.59
C ASN A 148 1.58 20.81 -13.68
N PHE A 149 1.06 20.34 -12.54
CA PHE A 149 0.46 21.22 -11.55
C PHE A 149 1.48 22.23 -11.03
N ALA A 150 2.67 21.78 -10.61
CA ALA A 150 3.76 22.63 -10.14
C ALA A 150 4.14 23.68 -11.18
N ALA A 151 4.31 23.28 -12.45
CA ALA A 151 4.63 24.19 -13.55
C ALA A 151 3.53 25.24 -13.80
N VAL A 152 2.25 24.85 -13.76
CA VAL A 152 1.13 25.77 -13.98
C VAL A 152 0.94 26.74 -12.81
N THR A 153 1.29 26.33 -11.59
CA THR A 153 1.13 27.15 -10.38
C THR A 153 2.38 27.93 -9.98
N GLY A 154 3.50 27.79 -10.68
CA GLY A 154 4.77 28.44 -10.32
C GLY A 154 5.43 27.83 -9.07
N LEU A 155 5.20 26.53 -8.81
CA LEU A 155 5.72 25.79 -7.65
C LEU A 155 6.87 24.84 -8.05
N GLU A 156 7.58 25.09 -9.15
CA GLU A 156 8.69 24.24 -9.60
C GLU A 156 9.86 24.21 -8.60
N HIS A 157 10.00 25.26 -7.80
CA HIS A 157 10.98 25.37 -6.72
C HIS A 157 10.44 24.90 -5.35
N ASP A 158 9.16 24.57 -5.28
CA ASP A 158 8.45 24.09 -4.08
C ASP A 158 7.56 22.90 -4.45
N LEU A 159 8.19 21.90 -5.07
CA LEU A 159 7.61 20.59 -5.38
C LEU A 159 6.98 19.95 -4.16
N PRO A 160 7.60 20.05 -2.96
CA PRO A 160 6.94 20.65 -1.84
C PRO A 160 5.43 20.67 -1.65
N LEU A 161 5.04 21.90 -1.44
CA LEU A 161 3.68 22.36 -1.50
C LEU A 161 2.88 21.79 -2.68
N ALA A 162 3.44 21.66 -3.89
CA ALA A 162 2.71 21.15 -5.06
C ALA A 162 2.16 19.73 -4.87
N MET A 163 3.00 18.80 -4.40
CA MET A 163 2.61 17.42 -4.09
C MET A 163 1.52 17.36 -3.02
N MET A 164 1.60 18.23 -2.02
CA MET A 164 0.64 18.29 -0.91
C MET A 164 -0.70 18.86 -1.31
N ILE A 165 -0.71 19.89 -2.15
CA ILE A 165 -1.95 20.42 -2.72
C ILE A 165 -2.65 19.33 -3.52
N VAL A 166 -1.93 18.60 -4.38
CA VAL A 166 -2.51 17.48 -5.13
C VAL A 166 -3.04 16.40 -4.20
N ALA A 167 -2.31 16.04 -3.14
CA ALA A 167 -2.77 15.07 -2.16
C ALA A 167 -4.07 15.53 -1.44
N VAL A 168 -4.15 16.79 -1.00
CA VAL A 168 -5.37 17.34 -0.40
C VAL A 168 -6.52 17.31 -1.39
N LEU A 169 -6.32 17.71 -2.65
CA LEU A 169 -7.35 17.65 -3.68
C LEU A 169 -7.85 16.23 -3.94
N VAL A 170 -6.94 15.25 -3.98
CA VAL A 170 -7.29 13.83 -4.13
C VAL A 170 -8.09 13.33 -2.93
N HIS A 171 -7.68 13.66 -1.70
CA HIS A 171 -8.37 13.27 -0.47
C HIS A 171 -9.78 13.86 -0.38
N VAL A 172 -9.90 15.16 -0.64
CA VAL A 172 -11.18 15.87 -0.67
C VAL A 172 -12.07 15.31 -1.78
N GLY A 173 -11.48 14.98 -2.94
CA GLY A 173 -12.16 14.27 -4.02
C GLY A 173 -12.69 12.90 -3.60
N LEU A 174 -11.92 12.12 -2.83
CA LEU A 174 -12.36 10.84 -2.28
C LEU A 174 -13.53 10.99 -1.32
N ALA A 175 -13.48 11.97 -0.42
CA ALA A 175 -14.60 12.28 0.48
C ALA A 175 -15.86 12.70 -0.29
N ALA A 176 -15.71 13.57 -1.30
CA ALA A 176 -16.80 14.03 -2.15
C ALA A 176 -17.42 12.88 -2.97
N THR A 177 -16.61 12.03 -3.59
CA THR A 177 -17.10 10.87 -4.35
C THR A 177 -17.77 9.83 -3.46
N THR A 178 -17.24 9.59 -2.26
CA THR A 178 -17.88 8.75 -1.23
C THR A 178 -19.25 9.32 -0.84
N THR A 179 -19.35 10.64 -0.66
CA THR A 179 -20.63 11.34 -0.42
C THR A 179 -21.61 11.10 -1.56
N VAL A 180 -21.15 11.21 -2.81
CA VAL A 180 -21.98 10.97 -4.01
C VAL A 180 -22.49 9.54 -4.05
N LEU A 181 -21.64 8.54 -3.75
CA LEU A 181 -22.05 7.13 -3.66
C LEU A 181 -23.08 6.92 -2.55
N ALA A 182 -22.85 7.48 -1.36
CA ALA A 182 -23.79 7.42 -0.25
C ALA A 182 -25.15 8.05 -0.63
N MET A 183 -25.17 9.20 -1.33
CA MET A 183 -26.41 9.81 -1.84
C MET A 183 -27.18 8.93 -2.83
N ARG A 184 -26.53 7.94 -3.47
CA ARG A 184 -27.23 7.01 -4.38
C ARG A 184 -28.09 6.00 -3.62
N VAL A 185 -27.80 5.74 -2.35
CA VAL A 185 -28.42 4.68 -1.56
C VAL A 185 -29.07 5.17 -0.27
N ALA A 186 -28.62 6.29 0.28
CA ALA A 186 -29.10 6.87 1.53
C ALA A 186 -29.61 8.31 1.35
N PRO A 187 -30.45 8.81 2.30
CA PRO A 187 -30.80 10.23 2.37
C PRO A 187 -29.58 11.14 2.45
N LYS A 188 -29.68 12.32 1.82
CA LYS A 188 -28.58 13.30 1.72
C LYS A 188 -27.97 13.74 3.08
N PRO A 189 -28.75 13.90 4.18
CA PRO A 189 -28.14 14.22 5.47
C PRO A 189 -27.20 13.12 5.98
N ILE A 190 -27.57 11.84 5.79
CA ILE A 190 -26.70 10.72 6.15
C ILE A 190 -25.48 10.70 5.21
N ALA A 191 -25.68 10.92 3.91
CA ALA A 191 -24.58 11.00 2.97
C ALA A 191 -23.58 12.13 3.30
N PHE A 192 -24.06 13.30 3.74
CA PHE A 192 -23.23 14.40 4.23
C PHE A 192 -22.38 13.96 5.41
N VAL A 193 -22.98 13.34 6.44
CA VAL A 193 -22.25 12.81 7.60
C VAL A 193 -21.17 11.82 7.17
N ILE A 194 -21.49 10.92 6.24
CA ILE A 194 -20.55 9.92 5.72
C ILE A 194 -19.39 10.58 4.97
N GLY A 195 -19.67 11.61 4.17
CA GLY A 195 -18.65 12.41 3.50
C GLY A 195 -17.70 13.10 4.48
N THR A 196 -18.27 13.73 5.50
CA THR A 196 -17.53 14.40 6.57
C THR A 196 -16.68 13.43 7.38
N LEU A 197 -17.18 12.23 7.69
CA LEU A 197 -16.39 11.18 8.34
C LEU A 197 -15.27 10.68 7.44
N ALA A 198 -15.53 10.46 6.14
CA ALA A 198 -14.51 10.04 5.19
C ALA A 198 -13.35 11.05 5.07
N LEU A 199 -13.64 12.34 5.23
CA LEU A 199 -12.67 13.44 5.20
C LEU A 199 -11.67 13.40 6.36
N VAL A 200 -12.10 13.04 7.57
CA VAL A 200 -11.23 13.05 8.78
C VAL A 200 -10.82 11.66 9.24
N ASP A 201 -11.19 10.61 8.52
CA ASP A 201 -10.83 9.25 8.88
C ASP A 201 -9.34 8.99 8.62
N SER A 202 -8.61 8.76 9.72
CA SER A 202 -7.16 8.60 9.72
C SER A 202 -6.70 7.27 9.13
N GLY A 203 -7.47 6.18 9.27
CA GLY A 203 -7.07 4.82 8.87
C GLY A 203 -5.71 4.36 9.45
N ALA A 204 -5.34 3.09 9.27
CA ALA A 204 -3.95 2.65 9.41
C ALA A 204 -3.19 2.79 8.08
N VAL A 205 -1.86 2.76 8.13
CA VAL A 205 -0.91 2.96 6.99
C VAL A 205 -1.37 2.29 5.70
N ALA A 206 -1.63 0.98 5.75
CA ALA A 206 -1.99 0.17 4.58
C ALA A 206 -3.46 0.33 4.12
N HIS A 207 -4.29 1.02 4.90
CA HIS A 207 -5.75 1.07 4.73
C HIS A 207 -6.24 2.45 4.22
N GLY A 208 -5.31 3.36 3.90
CA GLY A 208 -5.59 4.69 3.35
C GLY A 208 -6.03 5.72 4.39
N GLY A 209 -6.76 6.75 3.94
CA GLY A 209 -7.15 7.89 4.78
C GLY A 209 -6.06 8.94 4.91
N SER A 210 -6.19 9.82 5.92
CA SER A 210 -5.24 10.91 6.11
C SER A 210 -3.84 10.38 6.46
N VAL A 211 -3.72 9.27 7.21
CA VAL A 211 -2.42 8.67 7.54
C VAL A 211 -1.76 8.09 6.28
N GLY A 212 -2.45 7.19 5.59
CA GLY A 212 -1.87 6.55 4.40
C GLY A 212 -1.50 7.57 3.32
N LEU A 213 -2.33 8.59 3.11
CA LEU A 213 -2.06 9.60 2.09
C LEU A 213 -1.03 10.64 2.53
N PHE A 214 -1.21 11.31 3.67
CA PHE A 214 -0.38 12.44 4.07
C PHE A 214 0.89 12.05 4.82
N ARG A 215 0.88 10.96 5.59
CA ARG A 215 2.10 10.51 6.29
C ARG A 215 2.93 9.52 5.47
N TRP A 216 2.27 8.70 4.65
CA TRP A 216 2.95 7.65 3.88
C TRP A 216 3.05 7.92 2.38
N ALA A 217 2.55 9.07 1.91
CA ALA A 217 2.60 9.50 0.52
C ALA A 217 1.96 8.50 -0.47
N LEU A 218 0.90 7.78 -0.07
CA LEU A 218 0.23 6.79 -0.93
C LEU A 218 -0.66 7.46 -2.00
N LEU A 219 -0.15 8.48 -2.67
CA LEU A 219 -0.85 9.33 -3.62
C LEU A 219 -1.29 8.57 -4.88
N HIS A 220 -0.43 7.72 -5.44
CA HIS A 220 -0.73 6.90 -6.62
C HIS A 220 -1.99 6.03 -6.41
N SER A 221 -2.03 5.30 -5.29
CA SER A 221 -3.18 4.45 -4.95
C SER A 221 -4.42 5.27 -4.60
N ALA A 222 -4.27 6.42 -3.94
CA ALA A 222 -5.38 7.34 -3.67
C ALA A 222 -5.98 7.95 -4.95
N MET A 223 -5.14 8.34 -5.92
CA MET A 223 -5.58 8.79 -7.25
C MET A 223 -6.33 7.68 -7.98
N SER A 224 -5.76 6.47 -8.02
CA SER A 224 -6.43 5.31 -8.61
C SER A 224 -7.79 5.04 -7.95
N LEU A 225 -7.88 5.18 -6.62
CA LEU A 225 -9.13 5.00 -5.89
C LEU A 225 -10.15 6.09 -6.26
N LEU A 226 -9.71 7.35 -6.36
CA LEU A 226 -10.58 8.49 -6.73
C LEU A 226 -11.19 8.28 -8.12
N PHE A 227 -10.37 7.95 -9.11
CA PHE A 227 -10.88 7.69 -10.45
C PHE A 227 -11.67 6.36 -10.51
N GLY A 228 -11.32 5.38 -9.69
CA GLY A 228 -12.11 4.17 -9.49
C GLY A 228 -13.52 4.46 -8.96
N THR A 229 -13.66 5.29 -7.91
CA THR A 229 -14.97 5.68 -7.37
C THR A 229 -15.77 6.53 -8.34
N LEU A 230 -15.12 7.42 -9.12
CA LEU A 230 -15.77 8.15 -10.21
C LEU A 230 -16.32 7.20 -11.29
N SER A 231 -15.55 6.17 -11.65
CA SER A 231 -16.01 5.11 -12.57
C SER A 231 -17.24 4.39 -12.00
N VAL A 232 -17.22 4.00 -10.71
CA VAL A 232 -18.36 3.37 -10.02
C VAL A 232 -19.60 4.29 -10.02
N ILE A 233 -19.43 5.60 -9.78
CA ILE A 233 -20.53 6.59 -9.87
C ILE A 233 -21.12 6.60 -11.29
N ALA A 234 -20.27 6.58 -12.31
CA ALA A 234 -20.69 6.54 -13.71
C ALA A 234 -21.40 5.22 -14.06
N VAL A 235 -20.94 4.08 -13.55
CA VAL A 235 -21.59 2.77 -13.67
C VAL A 235 -22.98 2.81 -13.05
N VAL A 236 -23.13 3.30 -11.81
CA VAL A 236 -24.45 3.46 -11.17
C VAL A 236 -25.37 4.37 -12.00
N GLY A 237 -24.82 5.44 -12.57
CA GLY A 237 -25.53 6.31 -13.51
C GLY A 237 -26.01 5.55 -14.76
N ALA A 238 -25.15 4.72 -15.36
CA ALA A 238 -25.45 3.94 -16.55
C ALA A 238 -26.49 2.83 -16.30
N LEU A 239 -26.46 2.17 -15.12
CA LEU A 239 -27.45 1.18 -14.71
C LEU A 239 -28.86 1.80 -14.67
N ARG A 240 -28.98 3.00 -14.08
CA ARG A 240 -30.24 3.76 -14.01
C ARG A 240 -30.69 4.24 -15.40
N LYS A 241 -29.84 5.00 -16.09
CA LYS A 241 -30.13 5.60 -17.40
C LYS A 241 -28.87 5.63 -18.25
N PRO A 242 -28.68 4.66 -19.18
CA PRO A 242 -27.49 4.61 -20.01
C PRO A 242 -27.46 5.84 -20.94
N ARG A 243 -26.37 6.60 -20.88
CA ARG A 243 -26.11 7.75 -21.76
C ARG A 243 -24.67 7.68 -22.25
N LEU A 244 -24.39 8.27 -23.43
CA LEU A 244 -23.02 8.33 -23.95
C LEU A 244 -22.05 8.96 -22.95
N ARG A 245 -22.45 10.06 -22.29
CA ARG A 245 -21.65 10.73 -21.25
C ARG A 245 -21.28 9.80 -20.08
N THR A 246 -22.18 8.91 -19.66
CA THR A 246 -21.87 7.96 -18.57
C THR A 246 -20.91 6.88 -19.06
N SER A 247 -21.04 6.42 -20.31
CA SER A 247 -20.10 5.47 -20.90
C SER A 247 -18.69 6.08 -21.03
N ILE A 248 -18.58 7.30 -21.55
CA ILE A 248 -17.30 8.03 -21.65
C ILE A 248 -16.68 8.21 -20.26
N ALA A 249 -17.48 8.60 -19.26
CA ALA A 249 -17.00 8.71 -17.89
C ALA A 249 -16.47 7.37 -17.34
N ILE A 250 -17.17 6.25 -17.60
CA ILE A 250 -16.67 4.90 -17.25
C ILE A 250 -15.32 4.66 -17.93
N TRP A 251 -15.19 4.94 -19.23
CA TRP A 251 -13.96 4.67 -19.99
C TRP A 251 -12.78 5.49 -19.46
N LEU A 252 -12.93 6.80 -19.35
CA LEU A 252 -11.86 7.70 -18.94
C LEU A 252 -11.47 7.48 -17.49
N CYS A 253 -12.44 7.40 -16.57
CA CYS A 253 -12.14 7.22 -15.15
C CYS A 253 -11.51 5.85 -14.89
N THR A 254 -11.95 4.80 -15.61
CA THR A 254 -11.33 3.47 -15.49
C THR A 254 -9.91 3.47 -16.06
N ALA A 255 -9.70 4.07 -17.23
CA ALA A 255 -8.38 4.16 -17.85
C ALA A 255 -7.39 4.90 -16.95
N VAL A 256 -7.80 6.05 -16.41
CA VAL A 256 -7.01 6.84 -15.46
C VAL A 256 -6.76 6.07 -14.18
N ALA A 257 -7.75 5.36 -13.63
CA ALA A 257 -7.56 4.54 -12.44
C ALA A 257 -6.50 3.45 -12.65
N CYS A 258 -6.62 2.67 -13.73
CA CYS A 258 -5.65 1.63 -14.09
C CYS A 258 -4.27 2.20 -14.43
N ALA A 259 -4.22 3.41 -15.01
CA ALA A 259 -2.98 4.12 -15.33
C ALA A 259 -2.39 4.87 -14.13
N ALA A 260 -3.10 4.99 -12.99
CA ALA A 260 -2.62 5.66 -11.79
C ALA A 260 -2.09 4.67 -10.75
N HIS A 261 -2.62 3.44 -10.68
CA HIS A 261 -2.10 2.37 -9.82
C HIS A 261 -2.62 0.98 -10.24
N PRO A 262 -1.89 -0.12 -10.01
CA PRO A 262 -2.40 -1.49 -10.20
C PRO A 262 -3.70 -1.79 -9.43
N ALA A 263 -3.94 -1.08 -8.31
CA ALA A 263 -5.20 -1.11 -7.56
C ALA A 263 -6.44 -0.83 -8.44
N GLY A 264 -6.29 -0.03 -9.50
CA GLY A 264 -7.35 0.23 -10.47
C GLY A 264 -7.80 -1.04 -11.19
N LEU A 265 -6.88 -1.93 -11.57
CA LEU A 265 -7.20 -3.21 -12.20
C LEU A 265 -7.97 -4.14 -11.26
N LEU A 266 -7.59 -4.17 -9.98
CA LEU A 266 -8.33 -4.89 -8.94
C LEU A 266 -9.75 -4.31 -8.79
N GLY A 267 -9.87 -2.99 -8.70
CA GLY A 267 -11.16 -2.30 -8.60
C GLY A 267 -12.08 -2.56 -9.80
N VAL A 268 -11.53 -2.67 -11.02
CA VAL A 268 -12.30 -3.03 -12.21
C VAL A 268 -12.75 -4.48 -12.18
N THR A 269 -11.87 -5.41 -11.82
CA THR A 269 -12.19 -6.84 -11.71
C THR A 269 -13.33 -7.04 -10.71
N VAL A 270 -13.22 -6.44 -9.53
CA VAL A 270 -14.27 -6.43 -8.50
C VAL A 270 -15.57 -5.81 -9.03
N SER A 271 -15.47 -4.70 -9.75
CA SER A 271 -16.64 -4.06 -10.37
C SER A 271 -17.32 -4.95 -11.41
N ALA A 272 -16.56 -5.71 -12.19
CA ALA A 272 -17.11 -6.65 -13.16
C ALA A 272 -17.87 -7.80 -12.46
N ILE A 273 -17.29 -8.35 -11.38
CA ILE A 273 -17.96 -9.36 -10.53
C ILE A 273 -19.26 -8.79 -9.95
N ALA A 274 -19.21 -7.56 -9.42
CA ALA A 274 -20.39 -6.91 -8.85
C ALA A 274 -21.48 -6.62 -9.91
N LEU A 275 -21.11 -6.30 -11.15
CA LEU A 275 -22.06 -6.19 -12.26
C LEU A 275 -22.65 -7.55 -12.65
N GLY A 276 -21.88 -8.63 -12.54
CA GLY A 276 -22.40 -10.00 -12.61
C GLY A 276 -23.47 -10.26 -11.55
N ALA A 277 -23.20 -9.88 -10.29
CA ALA A 277 -24.19 -9.98 -9.21
C ALA A 277 -25.43 -9.12 -9.47
N VAL A 278 -25.29 -7.89 -9.98
CA VAL A 278 -26.43 -7.06 -10.40
C VAL A 278 -27.26 -7.76 -11.48
N ALA A 279 -26.61 -8.37 -12.49
CA ALA A 279 -27.30 -9.09 -13.55
C ALA A 279 -28.12 -10.31 -13.05
N LEU A 280 -27.74 -10.87 -11.91
CA LEU A 280 -28.36 -12.04 -11.27
C LEU A 280 -29.42 -11.66 -10.24
N LEU A 281 -29.11 -10.70 -9.36
CA LEU A 281 -29.88 -10.40 -8.14
C LEU A 281 -30.78 -9.18 -8.27
N ALA A 282 -30.42 -8.18 -9.08
CA ALA A 282 -31.19 -6.95 -9.16
C ALA A 282 -32.47 -7.13 -10.00
N SER A 283 -33.57 -6.57 -9.52
CA SER A 283 -34.88 -6.65 -10.18
C SER A 283 -35.29 -5.35 -10.88
N ASP A 284 -34.70 -4.22 -10.49
CA ASP A 284 -35.03 -2.87 -10.99
C ASP A 284 -34.27 -2.48 -12.27
N VAL A 285 -33.32 -3.31 -12.72
CA VAL A 285 -32.51 -3.06 -13.92
C VAL A 285 -32.44 -4.33 -14.78
N PRO A 286 -32.66 -4.24 -16.10
CA PRO A 286 -32.52 -5.40 -16.98
C PRO A 286 -31.05 -5.86 -17.01
N PRO A 287 -30.76 -7.16 -16.87
CA PRO A 287 -29.39 -7.67 -16.73
C PRO A 287 -28.45 -7.31 -17.88
N ARG A 288 -28.99 -7.13 -19.10
CA ARG A 288 -28.23 -6.65 -20.26
C ARG A 288 -27.51 -5.34 -20.00
N ARG A 289 -28.07 -4.43 -19.17
CA ARG A 289 -27.41 -3.15 -18.85
C ARG A 289 -26.16 -3.37 -18.00
N ALA A 290 -26.20 -4.31 -17.05
CA ALA A 290 -25.04 -4.65 -16.25
C ALA A 290 -23.94 -5.30 -17.11
N LEU A 291 -24.30 -6.22 -18.00
CA LEU A 291 -23.35 -6.83 -18.95
C LEU A 291 -22.73 -5.80 -19.91
N VAL A 292 -23.51 -4.81 -20.38
CA VAL A 292 -22.98 -3.70 -21.19
C VAL A 292 -22.01 -2.84 -20.39
N ALA A 293 -22.30 -2.59 -19.11
CA ALA A 293 -21.40 -1.84 -18.24
C ALA A 293 -20.05 -2.57 -18.03
N ILE A 294 -20.04 -3.91 -17.97
CA ILE A 294 -18.78 -4.69 -17.98
C ILE A 294 -17.98 -4.38 -19.25
N GLY A 295 -18.63 -4.39 -20.42
CA GLY A 295 -17.96 -4.03 -21.68
C GLY A 295 -17.38 -2.61 -21.67
N HIS A 296 -18.03 -1.65 -21.01
CA HIS A 296 -17.48 -0.30 -20.84
C HIS A 296 -16.28 -0.25 -19.90
N LEU A 297 -16.29 -1.02 -18.80
CA LEU A 297 -15.12 -1.16 -17.93
C LEU A 297 -13.94 -1.77 -18.69
N SER A 298 -14.17 -2.81 -19.50
CA SER A 298 -13.12 -3.44 -20.32
C SER A 298 -12.50 -2.47 -21.32
N ILE A 299 -13.30 -1.58 -21.95
CA ILE A 299 -12.77 -0.52 -22.81
C ILE A 299 -11.85 0.40 -22.02
N GLY A 300 -12.26 0.83 -20.82
CA GLY A 300 -11.42 1.66 -19.96
C GLY A 300 -10.09 1.01 -19.58
N VAL A 301 -10.11 -0.27 -19.18
CA VAL A 301 -8.88 -1.05 -18.88
C VAL A 301 -7.95 -1.08 -20.09
N ALA A 302 -8.52 -1.35 -21.26
CA ALA A 302 -7.77 -1.42 -22.51
C ALA A 302 -7.20 -0.05 -22.96
N LEU A 303 -7.91 1.06 -22.71
CA LEU A 303 -7.39 2.41 -22.93
C LEU A 303 -6.20 2.74 -22.01
N GLY A 304 -6.23 2.27 -20.76
CA GLY A 304 -5.11 2.43 -19.82
C GLY A 304 -3.94 1.48 -20.08
N ALA A 305 -4.09 0.50 -20.97
CA ALA A 305 -3.16 -0.64 -21.12
C ALA A 305 -1.77 -0.23 -21.60
N ALA A 306 -1.65 0.85 -22.37
CA ALA A 306 -0.36 1.41 -22.75
C ALA A 306 0.51 1.82 -21.54
N VAL A 307 -0.12 2.16 -20.41
CA VAL A 307 0.59 2.53 -19.17
C VAL A 307 0.84 1.30 -18.31
N TRP A 308 -0.16 0.45 -18.07
CA TRP A 308 -0.04 -0.61 -17.06
C TRP A 308 0.50 -1.96 -17.59
N LEU A 309 0.36 -2.31 -18.88
CA LEU A 309 0.86 -3.60 -19.38
C LEU A 309 2.38 -3.73 -19.38
N PRO A 310 3.17 -2.70 -19.75
CA PRO A 310 4.63 -2.75 -19.60
C PRO A 310 5.03 -2.98 -18.14
N LEU A 311 4.34 -2.33 -17.21
CA LEU A 311 4.55 -2.51 -15.77
C LEU A 311 4.17 -3.93 -15.34
N ALA A 312 3.02 -4.45 -15.78
CA ALA A 312 2.61 -5.81 -15.48
C ALA A 312 3.61 -6.86 -15.99
N ALA A 313 4.16 -6.67 -17.19
CA ALA A 313 5.21 -7.55 -17.72
C ALA A 313 6.46 -7.53 -16.82
N ARG A 314 6.85 -6.35 -16.32
CA ARG A 314 7.95 -6.19 -15.35
C ARG A 314 7.65 -6.86 -14.01
N ILE A 315 6.44 -6.73 -13.45
CA ILE A 315 6.05 -7.46 -12.22
C ILE A 315 6.14 -8.96 -12.43
N LEU A 316 5.68 -9.46 -13.58
CA LEU A 316 5.70 -10.88 -13.87
C LEU A 316 7.13 -11.40 -13.98
N GLU A 317 8.02 -10.64 -14.60
CA GLU A 317 9.42 -10.98 -14.84
C GLU A 317 10.32 -10.81 -13.60
N TYR A 318 10.18 -9.71 -12.85
CA TYR A 318 11.04 -9.36 -11.71
C TYR A 318 10.42 -9.68 -10.33
N GLY A 319 9.09 -9.77 -10.24
CA GLY A 319 8.36 -10.02 -8.99
C GLY A 319 7.70 -8.77 -8.38
N GLN A 320 7.03 -8.92 -7.24
CA GLN A 320 6.65 -7.80 -6.35
C GLN A 320 7.27 -8.07 -4.99
N HIS A 321 7.77 -7.02 -4.33
CA HIS A 321 8.63 -7.16 -3.15
C HIS A 321 7.98 -6.72 -1.83
N PHE A 322 6.65 -6.69 -1.73
CA PHE A 322 5.95 -6.35 -0.50
C PHE A 322 5.40 -7.60 0.18
N PRO A 323 6.00 -8.07 1.29
CA PRO A 323 5.39 -9.05 2.17
C PRO A 323 4.20 -8.44 2.89
N ASN A 324 3.04 -9.09 2.75
CA ASN A 324 1.99 -8.97 3.76
C ASN A 324 1.86 -10.31 4.45
N GLN A 325 1.69 -10.27 5.77
CA GLN A 325 1.34 -11.45 6.53
C GLN A 325 0.07 -12.08 5.97
N ILE A 326 0.05 -13.42 5.91
CA ILE A 326 -1.16 -14.16 5.58
C ILE A 326 -2.23 -13.80 6.63
N ARG A 327 -3.39 -13.34 6.17
CA ARG A 327 -4.57 -13.08 6.98
C ARG A 327 -5.51 -14.28 6.89
N THR A 328 -5.53 -15.08 7.94
CA THR A 328 -6.53 -16.13 8.14
C THR A 328 -7.94 -15.50 8.24
N PRO A 329 -9.02 -16.24 7.94
CA PRO A 329 -10.39 -15.73 8.12
C PRO A 329 -10.67 -15.22 9.53
N ALA A 330 -10.11 -15.90 10.53
CA ALA A 330 -10.25 -15.52 11.93
C ALA A 330 -9.49 -14.23 12.25
N ARG A 331 -8.24 -14.10 11.78
CA ARG A 331 -7.48 -12.85 11.96
C ARG A 331 -8.15 -11.68 11.25
N LEU A 332 -8.70 -11.91 10.06
CA LEU A 332 -9.52 -10.90 9.40
C LEU A 332 -10.75 -10.55 10.23
N LEU A 333 -11.46 -11.53 10.79
CA LEU A 333 -12.62 -11.27 11.65
C LEU A 333 -12.24 -10.49 12.92
N GLU A 334 -11.13 -10.85 13.56
CA GLU A 334 -10.55 -10.09 14.68
C GLU A 334 -10.26 -8.65 14.28
N ASP A 335 -9.54 -8.43 13.16
CA ASP A 335 -9.25 -7.10 12.63
C ASP A 335 -10.53 -6.31 12.32
N LEU A 336 -11.55 -6.97 11.75
CA LEU A 336 -12.83 -6.34 11.41
C LEU A 336 -13.66 -5.98 12.65
N LEU A 337 -13.46 -6.68 13.78
CA LEU A 337 -14.14 -6.46 15.06
C LEU A 337 -13.30 -5.67 16.08
N ALA A 338 -12.02 -5.41 15.80
CA ALA A 338 -11.14 -4.67 16.67
C ALA A 338 -11.60 -3.21 16.80
N SER A 339 -11.38 -2.62 17.99
CA SER A 339 -11.62 -1.20 18.25
C SER A 339 -10.34 -0.55 18.81
N PRO A 340 -9.72 0.40 18.11
CA PRO A 340 -10.10 0.90 16.78
C PRO A 340 -9.88 -0.14 15.67
N SER A 341 -10.71 -0.12 14.63
CA SER A 341 -10.51 -1.00 13.47
C SER A 341 -9.31 -0.51 12.66
N PRO A 342 -8.40 -1.39 12.20
CA PRO A 342 -7.29 -0.98 11.34
C PRO A 342 -7.76 -0.35 10.02
N ILE A 343 -9.00 -0.63 9.58
CA ILE A 343 -9.57 -0.11 8.33
C ILE A 343 -10.05 1.34 8.46
N THR A 344 -10.56 1.74 9.63
CA THR A 344 -11.17 3.05 9.85
C THR A 344 -11.08 3.47 11.30
N ALA A 345 -10.88 4.77 11.54
CA ALA A 345 -11.03 5.35 12.87
C ALA A 345 -12.46 5.20 13.45
N TYR A 346 -13.44 4.79 12.63
CA TYR A 346 -14.86 4.70 12.98
C TYR A 346 -15.41 3.27 12.89
N ALA A 347 -15.06 2.40 13.85
CA ALA A 347 -15.52 1.01 13.88
C ALA A 347 -17.05 0.85 13.74
N MET A 348 -17.84 1.75 14.36
CA MET A 348 -19.31 1.74 14.24
C MET A 348 -19.79 1.98 12.80
N LEU A 349 -19.06 2.77 12.01
CA LEU A 349 -19.38 2.96 10.59
C LEU A 349 -19.09 1.67 9.80
N ALA A 350 -18.00 0.97 10.12
CA ALA A 350 -17.70 -0.33 9.52
C ALA A 350 -18.80 -1.37 9.84
N TYR A 351 -19.26 -1.43 11.10
CA TYR A 351 -20.36 -2.31 11.50
C TYR A 351 -21.68 -1.98 10.79
N ALA A 352 -22.03 -0.70 10.69
CA ALA A 352 -23.16 -0.26 9.88
C ALA A 352 -22.97 -0.65 8.40
N GLY A 353 -21.73 -0.61 7.91
CA GLY A 353 -21.33 -1.11 6.60
C GLY A 353 -21.60 -2.59 6.42
N TYR A 354 -21.16 -3.46 7.34
CA TYR A 354 -21.41 -4.91 7.27
C TYR A 354 -22.92 -5.22 7.26
N PHE A 355 -23.70 -4.57 8.11
CA PHE A 355 -25.16 -4.67 8.07
C PHE A 355 -25.74 -4.18 6.73
N GLY A 356 -25.24 -3.04 6.23
CA GLY A 356 -25.63 -2.48 4.94
C GLY A 356 -25.32 -3.41 3.76
N ILE A 357 -24.26 -4.22 3.82
CA ILE A 357 -23.91 -5.20 2.79
C ILE A 357 -25.04 -6.22 2.70
N ILE A 358 -25.41 -6.83 3.83
CA ILE A 358 -26.46 -7.85 3.93
C ILE A 358 -27.79 -7.27 3.45
N ALA A 359 -28.21 -6.12 4.00
CA ALA A 359 -29.46 -5.47 3.63
C ALA A 359 -29.48 -5.03 2.15
N GLY A 360 -28.33 -4.62 1.62
CA GLY A 360 -28.16 -4.20 0.24
C GLY A 360 -28.34 -5.33 -0.76
N LEU A 361 -27.70 -6.49 -0.50
CA LEU A 361 -27.88 -7.70 -1.29
C LEU A 361 -29.33 -8.19 -1.26
N TRP A 362 -30.01 -8.07 -0.11
CA TRP A 362 -31.43 -8.43 0.03
C TRP A 362 -32.36 -7.48 -0.72
N SER A 363 -32.01 -6.19 -0.85
CA SER A 363 -32.90 -5.15 -1.39
C SER A 363 -33.29 -5.35 -2.86
N ARG A 364 -32.51 -6.13 -3.62
CA ARG A 364 -32.62 -6.34 -5.09
C ARG A 364 -32.57 -5.05 -5.92
N LYS A 365 -32.10 -3.94 -5.36
CA LYS A 365 -31.91 -2.67 -6.08
C LYS A 365 -30.50 -2.60 -6.66
N ALA A 366 -30.36 -2.41 -7.96
CA ALA A 366 -29.09 -2.50 -8.67
C ALA A 366 -27.98 -1.63 -8.07
N PRO A 367 -28.20 -0.34 -7.70
CA PRO A 367 -27.12 0.48 -7.15
C PRO A 367 -26.55 -0.05 -5.84
N ILE A 368 -27.39 -0.51 -4.91
CA ILE A 368 -26.91 -1.00 -3.61
C ILE A 368 -26.42 -2.45 -3.71
N VAL A 369 -27.04 -3.31 -4.55
CA VAL A 369 -26.48 -4.64 -4.84
C VAL A 369 -25.06 -4.49 -5.39
N TYR A 370 -24.86 -3.59 -6.34
CA TYR A 370 -23.54 -3.31 -6.92
C TYR A 370 -22.52 -2.89 -5.85
N LEU A 371 -22.86 -1.88 -5.03
CA LEU A 371 -21.96 -1.40 -3.98
C LEU A 371 -21.70 -2.46 -2.91
N SER A 372 -22.73 -3.16 -2.44
CA SER A 372 -22.60 -4.23 -1.45
C SER A 372 -21.73 -5.38 -1.96
N THR A 373 -21.86 -5.77 -3.24
CA THR A 373 -20.99 -6.79 -3.82
C THR A 373 -19.55 -6.32 -3.98
N ILE A 374 -19.31 -5.06 -4.42
CA ILE A 374 -17.96 -4.49 -4.46
C ILE A 374 -17.32 -4.58 -3.07
N THR A 375 -18.01 -4.04 -2.05
CA THR A 375 -17.49 -4.03 -0.67
C THR A 375 -17.24 -5.44 -0.17
N LEU A 376 -18.18 -6.37 -0.38
CA LEU A 376 -18.05 -7.75 0.07
C LEU A 376 -16.85 -8.46 -0.58
N VAL A 377 -16.69 -8.34 -1.90
CA VAL A 377 -15.58 -8.99 -2.62
C VAL A 377 -14.24 -8.42 -2.15
N LEU A 378 -14.14 -7.11 -1.92
CA LEU A 378 -12.91 -6.49 -1.41
C LEU A 378 -12.60 -6.92 0.03
N LEU A 379 -13.62 -6.98 0.91
CA LEU A 379 -13.44 -7.45 2.28
C LEU A 379 -13.06 -8.94 2.32
N VAL A 380 -13.68 -9.78 1.49
CA VAL A 380 -13.34 -11.20 1.41
C VAL A 380 -11.94 -11.39 0.82
N GLY A 381 -11.55 -10.56 -0.15
CA GLY A 381 -10.21 -10.57 -0.73
C GLY A 381 -9.10 -10.17 0.24
N LEU A 382 -9.42 -9.58 1.41
CA LEU A 382 -8.47 -9.36 2.50
C LEU A 382 -8.04 -10.66 3.19
N CYS A 383 -8.83 -11.72 3.05
CA CYS A 383 -8.49 -13.03 3.59
C CYS A 383 -7.76 -13.85 2.53
N ASP A 384 -6.78 -14.64 2.94
CA ASP A 384 -6.07 -15.53 2.02
C ASP A 384 -6.85 -16.82 1.70
N ALA A 385 -7.88 -17.15 2.49
CA ALA A 385 -8.64 -18.39 2.35
C ALA A 385 -9.31 -18.61 0.99
N PRO A 386 -9.90 -17.60 0.31
CA PRO A 386 -10.40 -17.77 -1.05
C PRO A 386 -9.27 -18.15 -2.02
N TYR A 387 -8.10 -17.54 -1.89
CA TYR A 387 -6.97 -17.85 -2.76
C TYR A 387 -6.46 -19.27 -2.50
N LEU A 388 -6.41 -19.72 -1.25
CA LEU A 388 -6.06 -21.09 -0.88
C LEU A 388 -7.13 -22.10 -1.36
N ALA A 389 -8.42 -21.79 -1.25
CA ALA A 389 -9.52 -22.70 -1.60
C ALA A 389 -9.66 -23.00 -3.11
N PHE A 390 -9.03 -22.17 -3.94
CA PHE A 390 -9.02 -22.23 -5.39
C PHE A 390 -7.61 -22.56 -5.94
N ASP A 391 -6.67 -22.97 -5.08
CA ASP A 391 -5.26 -23.25 -5.44
C ASP A 391 -4.60 -22.08 -6.20
N VAL A 392 -5.01 -20.85 -5.90
CA VAL A 392 -4.46 -19.62 -6.50
C VAL A 392 -3.36 -19.05 -5.60
N ALA A 393 -3.53 -19.19 -4.29
CA ALA A 393 -2.41 -19.13 -3.36
C ALA A 393 -1.79 -20.53 -3.32
N PRO A 394 -0.47 -20.64 -3.51
CA PRO A 394 0.57 -19.64 -3.26
C PRO A 394 1.35 -19.38 -4.55
N GLY A 395 0.65 -19.42 -5.70
CA GLY A 395 1.27 -19.14 -6.98
C GLY A 395 1.90 -17.75 -6.95
N HIS A 396 3.02 -17.59 -7.66
CA HIS A 396 3.78 -16.35 -7.78
C HIS A 396 2.91 -15.09 -7.96
N GLY A 397 1.74 -15.20 -8.61
CA GLY A 397 0.84 -14.08 -8.82
C GLY A 397 0.11 -13.56 -7.57
N VAL A 398 -0.22 -14.40 -6.59
CA VAL A 398 -1.10 -14.00 -5.45
C VAL A 398 -0.31 -13.38 -4.31
N ALA A 399 0.87 -13.91 -3.97
CA ALA A 399 1.80 -13.27 -3.05
C ALA A 399 2.20 -11.85 -3.51
N ARG A 400 2.04 -11.56 -4.81
CA ARG A 400 2.31 -10.26 -5.44
C ARG A 400 1.11 -9.30 -5.42
N ILE A 401 -0.08 -9.61 -4.89
CA ILE A 401 -1.25 -8.69 -5.02
C ILE A 401 -1.32 -7.66 -3.89
N GLY A 402 -0.66 -7.87 -2.75
CA GLY A 402 -0.67 -6.92 -1.62
C GLY A 402 -2.07 -6.72 -1.03
N THR A 403 -2.62 -7.78 -0.42
CA THR A 403 -4.03 -7.86 0.05
C THR A 403 -4.48 -6.69 0.92
N GLU A 404 -3.60 -6.12 1.73
CA GLU A 404 -3.85 -4.92 2.55
C GLU A 404 -4.43 -3.73 1.76
N ARG A 405 -4.03 -3.57 0.49
CA ARG A 405 -4.50 -2.48 -0.38
C ARG A 405 -5.98 -2.64 -0.72
N LEU A 406 -6.53 -3.85 -0.61
CA LEU A 406 -7.96 -4.09 -0.79
C LEU A 406 -8.78 -3.38 0.29
N ALA A 407 -8.24 -3.18 1.50
CA ALA A 407 -8.96 -2.47 2.55
C ALA A 407 -9.04 -0.97 2.23
N GLN A 408 -7.94 -0.40 1.72
CA GLN A 408 -7.92 0.97 1.20
C GLN A 408 -8.97 1.14 0.09
N ILE A 409 -9.06 0.19 -0.85
CA ILE A 409 -10.06 0.23 -1.93
C ILE A 409 -11.48 0.04 -1.40
N ALA A 410 -11.70 -0.82 -0.40
CA ALA A 410 -13.01 -1.15 0.15
C ALA A 410 -13.67 0.04 0.86
N ARG A 411 -12.87 0.90 1.50
CA ARG A 411 -13.35 1.90 2.46
C ARG A 411 -14.42 2.86 1.93
N PRO A 412 -14.28 3.52 0.75
CA PRO A 412 -15.35 4.36 0.20
C PRO A 412 -16.68 3.61 0.02
N PHE A 413 -16.60 2.35 -0.40
CA PHE A 413 -17.76 1.51 -0.65
C PHE A 413 -18.38 1.01 0.66
N LEU A 414 -17.56 0.64 1.65
CA LEU A 414 -18.01 0.26 2.99
C LEU A 414 -18.74 1.43 3.66
N ALA A 415 -18.21 2.64 3.57
CA ALA A 415 -18.84 3.85 4.09
C ALA A 415 -20.18 4.15 3.39
N ALA A 416 -20.23 4.06 2.06
CA ALA A 416 -21.46 4.29 1.29
C ALA A 416 -22.55 3.24 1.61
N VAL A 417 -22.16 1.97 1.77
CA VAL A 417 -23.07 0.89 2.18
C VAL A 417 -23.48 1.03 3.65
N GLY A 418 -22.58 1.54 4.51
CA GLY A 418 -22.90 1.90 5.89
C GLY A 418 -23.96 3.00 5.97
N ALA A 419 -23.91 3.97 5.07
CA ALA A 419 -24.96 4.98 4.92
C ALA A 419 -26.34 4.35 4.67
N TYR A 420 -26.39 3.30 3.84
CA TYR A 420 -27.62 2.55 3.57
C TYR A 420 -28.11 1.80 4.82
N GLY A 421 -27.20 1.15 5.55
CA GLY A 421 -27.50 0.51 6.83
C GLY A 421 -28.12 1.48 7.83
N ILE A 422 -27.47 2.62 8.06
CA ILE A 422 -27.97 3.69 8.95
C ILE A 422 -29.34 4.20 8.47
N ALA A 423 -29.53 4.38 7.16
CA ALA A 423 -30.78 4.85 6.61
C ALA A 423 -31.96 3.91 6.89
N ILE A 424 -31.74 2.60 6.92
CA ILE A 424 -32.76 1.61 7.30
C ILE A 424 -33.18 1.81 8.76
N PHE A 425 -32.21 1.89 9.68
CA PHE A 425 -32.49 2.13 11.09
C PHE A 425 -33.21 3.46 11.33
N VAL A 426 -32.74 4.54 10.70
CA VAL A 426 -33.37 5.86 10.81
C VAL A 426 -34.80 5.84 10.28
N ARG A 427 -35.08 5.17 9.16
CA ARG A 427 -36.44 5.04 8.64
C ARG A 427 -37.34 4.24 9.57
N ALA A 428 -36.84 3.13 10.11
CA ALA A 428 -37.57 2.34 11.10
C ALA A 428 -37.88 3.18 12.34
N ALA A 429 -36.89 3.91 12.88
CA ALA A 429 -37.07 4.80 14.01
C ALA A 429 -38.09 5.91 13.73
N ILE A 430 -38.07 6.54 12.54
CA ILE A 430 -39.05 7.56 12.15
C ILE A 430 -40.45 6.97 12.02
N ALA A 431 -40.59 5.76 11.46
CA ALA A 431 -41.88 5.08 11.37
C ALA A 431 -42.44 4.78 12.77
N SER A 432 -41.65 4.14 13.64
CA SER A 432 -42.03 3.87 15.03
C SER A 432 -42.34 5.16 15.80
N TRP A 433 -41.62 6.25 15.53
CA TRP A 433 -41.90 7.55 16.13
C TRP A 433 -43.26 8.12 15.72
N ARG A 434 -43.63 7.99 14.44
CA ARG A 434 -44.93 8.44 13.93
C ARG A 434 -46.08 7.66 14.52
N ASP A 435 -45.87 6.42 14.94
CA ASP A 435 -46.92 5.60 15.56
C ASP A 435 -46.89 5.64 17.10
N ALA A 436 -45.85 6.22 17.70
CA ALA A 436 -45.67 6.31 19.15
C ALA A 436 -46.69 7.26 19.81
N LYS A 437 -47.09 6.91 21.05
CA LYS A 437 -47.93 7.78 21.90
C LYS A 437 -47.24 9.12 22.18
N PRO A 438 -47.97 10.22 22.41
CA PRO A 438 -47.38 11.53 22.70
C PRO A 438 -46.34 11.51 23.85
N THR A 439 -46.59 10.73 24.90
CA THR A 439 -45.66 10.55 26.03
C THR A 439 -44.36 9.85 25.62
N GLN A 440 -44.44 8.80 24.80
CA GLN A 440 -43.27 8.11 24.24
C GLN A 440 -42.47 9.02 23.32
N ARG A 441 -43.13 9.84 22.50
CA ARG A 441 -42.47 10.86 21.67
C ARG A 441 -41.75 11.91 22.52
N MET A 442 -42.35 12.37 23.63
CA MET A 442 -41.64 13.29 24.54
C MET A 442 -40.44 12.63 25.21
N ILE A 443 -40.58 11.41 25.74
CA ILE A 443 -39.47 10.69 26.39
C ILE A 443 -38.33 10.48 25.40
N ALA A 444 -38.65 9.98 24.20
CA ALA A 444 -37.65 9.76 23.18
C ALA A 444 -37.07 11.08 22.64
N ALA A 445 -37.82 12.20 22.64
CA ALA A 445 -37.30 13.52 22.27
C ALA A 445 -36.35 14.04 23.34
N ALA A 446 -36.67 13.83 24.62
CA ALA A 446 -35.79 14.15 25.73
C ALA A 446 -34.52 13.31 25.67
N LEU A 447 -34.62 12.00 25.41
CA LEU A 447 -33.46 11.13 25.24
C LEU A 447 -32.62 11.55 24.02
N ILE A 448 -33.22 11.79 22.86
CA ILE A 448 -32.50 12.31 21.67
C ILE A 448 -31.86 13.65 21.99
N GLY A 449 -32.55 14.54 22.71
CA GLY A 449 -32.03 15.84 23.14
C GLY A 449 -30.82 15.70 24.05
N VAL A 450 -30.89 14.83 25.07
CA VAL A 450 -29.80 14.52 26.00
C VAL A 450 -28.63 13.87 25.25
N PHE A 451 -28.87 12.86 24.44
CA PHE A 451 -27.83 12.22 23.63
C PHE A 451 -27.24 13.19 22.61
N SER A 452 -28.03 14.05 21.98
CA SER A 452 -27.54 15.08 21.06
C SER A 452 -26.72 16.12 21.81
N LEU A 453 -27.08 16.50 23.04
CA LEU A 453 -26.29 17.38 23.90
C LEU A 453 -24.97 16.72 24.33
N ILE A 454 -25.00 15.44 24.70
CA ILE A 454 -23.80 14.66 25.04
C ILE A 454 -22.89 14.55 23.80
N VAL A 455 -23.45 14.19 22.65
CA VAL A 455 -22.73 14.14 21.38
C VAL A 455 -22.19 15.52 21.03
N LEU A 456 -22.99 16.58 21.03
CA LEU A 456 -22.53 17.96 20.77
C LEU A 456 -21.49 18.46 21.77
N ARG A 457 -21.46 17.92 23.00
CA ARG A 457 -20.43 18.22 24.00
C ARG A 457 -19.12 17.48 23.71
N VAL A 458 -19.19 16.23 23.27
CA VAL A 458 -18.01 15.39 22.99
C VAL A 458 -17.50 15.58 21.56
N LEU A 459 -18.38 15.91 20.63
CA LEU A 459 -18.12 16.04 19.20
C LEU A 459 -17.03 17.06 18.90
N PRO A 460 -16.92 18.23 19.55
CA PRO A 460 -15.81 19.13 19.31
C PRO A 460 -14.48 18.55 19.79
N THR A 461 -14.44 17.82 20.91
CA THR A 461 -13.22 17.15 21.38
C THR A 461 -12.84 15.98 20.47
N PHE A 462 -13.82 15.20 20.04
CA PHE A 462 -13.63 14.07 19.13
C PHE A 462 -13.27 14.55 17.71
N TRP A 463 -13.94 15.59 17.22
CA TRP A 463 -13.67 16.23 15.94
C TRP A 463 -12.31 16.92 15.98
N ARG A 464 -11.97 17.66 17.04
CA ARG A 464 -10.62 18.22 17.19
C ARG A 464 -9.59 17.13 17.35
N SER A 465 -9.87 16.03 18.04
CA SER A 465 -8.91 14.92 18.12
C SER A 465 -8.72 14.27 16.75
N ALA A 466 -9.79 14.04 15.99
CA ALA A 466 -9.72 13.45 14.66
C ALA A 466 -9.15 14.41 13.61
N SER A 467 -9.54 15.69 13.63
CA SER A 467 -9.05 16.72 12.72
C SER A 467 -7.65 17.18 13.10
N ALA A 468 -7.31 17.33 14.39
CA ALA A 468 -5.94 17.60 14.83
C ALA A 468 -5.05 16.38 14.62
N ARG A 469 -5.58 15.15 14.71
CA ARG A 469 -4.83 13.95 14.28
C ARG A 469 -4.63 13.97 12.77
N ALA A 470 -5.69 14.12 11.97
CA ALA A 470 -5.56 14.20 10.52
C ALA A 470 -4.61 15.32 10.08
N TYR A 471 -4.67 16.46 10.77
CA TYR A 471 -3.76 17.59 10.60
C TYR A 471 -2.34 17.28 11.08
N SER A 472 -2.14 16.68 12.26
CA SER A 472 -0.81 16.30 12.74
C SER A 472 -0.15 15.27 11.83
N GLU A 473 -0.94 14.38 11.22
CA GLU A 473 -0.46 13.42 10.22
C GLU A 473 -0.11 14.12 8.89
N THR A 474 -0.59 15.36 8.64
CA THR A 474 -0.09 16.22 7.54
C THR A 474 1.17 17.00 7.91
N GLN A 475 1.40 17.23 9.20
CA GLN A 475 2.59 17.94 9.67
C GLN A 475 3.85 17.06 9.62
N VAL A 476 3.69 15.72 9.61
CA VAL A 476 4.76 14.71 9.41
C VAL A 476 6.07 15.09 10.13
N ILE A 477 5.95 15.43 11.41
CA ILE A 477 7.07 15.97 12.18
C ILE A 477 8.04 14.82 12.46
N ALA A 478 9.29 14.90 11.99
CA ALA A 478 10.32 13.97 12.44
C ALA A 478 10.48 14.09 13.96
N PRO A 479 10.93 13.03 14.64
CA PRO A 479 11.21 13.08 16.07
C PRO A 479 12.17 14.22 16.48
N ASP A 480 12.98 14.73 15.55
CA ASP A 480 13.99 15.75 15.78
C ASP A 480 14.27 16.63 14.53
N PRO A 481 13.47 17.68 14.29
CA PRO A 481 13.62 18.53 13.12
C PRO A 481 14.92 19.34 13.13
N PHE A 482 15.42 19.75 14.31
CA PHE A 482 16.67 20.50 14.43
C PHE A 482 17.88 19.62 14.12
N GLY A 483 17.98 18.44 14.74
CA GLY A 483 19.06 17.50 14.45
C GLY A 483 19.06 17.04 13.00
N ARG A 484 17.90 17.00 12.33
CA ARG A 484 17.82 16.72 10.89
C ARG A 484 18.36 17.85 10.03
N VAL A 485 18.05 19.11 10.33
CA VAL A 485 18.64 20.26 9.63
C VAL A 485 20.17 20.21 9.76
N GLU A 486 20.66 19.92 10.96
CA GLU A 486 22.09 19.72 11.22
C GLU A 486 22.66 18.52 10.44
N LEU A 487 21.97 17.39 10.43
CA LEU A 487 22.36 16.19 9.70
C LEU A 487 22.42 16.45 8.19
N SER A 488 21.44 17.18 7.64
CA SER A 488 21.36 17.49 6.21
C SER A 488 22.47 18.46 5.81
N ALA A 489 22.72 19.49 6.63
CA ALA A 489 23.83 20.41 6.44
C ALA A 489 25.18 19.69 6.54
N TRP A 490 25.32 18.78 7.50
CA TRP A 490 26.51 17.94 7.64
C TRP A 490 26.71 17.06 6.41
N ALA A 491 25.68 16.36 5.95
CA ALA A 491 25.74 15.45 4.80
C ALA A 491 26.08 16.20 3.51
N ALA A 492 25.43 17.35 3.25
CA ALA A 492 25.78 18.22 2.14
C ALA A 492 27.25 18.69 2.23
N GLY A 493 27.72 19.01 3.43
CA GLY A 493 29.11 19.32 3.70
C GLY A 493 30.07 18.15 3.44
N GLN A 494 29.65 16.90 3.68
CA GLN A 494 30.45 15.71 3.37
C GLN A 494 30.53 15.47 1.86
N VAL A 495 29.40 15.58 1.14
CA VAL A 495 29.34 15.47 -0.31
C VAL A 495 30.24 16.53 -0.97
N ALA A 496 30.20 17.77 -0.50
CA ALA A 496 31.08 18.84 -1.00
C ALA A 496 32.57 18.61 -0.73
N LYS A 497 32.93 17.90 0.34
CA LYS A 497 34.32 17.53 0.69
C LYS A 497 34.80 16.27 -0.02
N GLN A 498 33.90 15.56 -0.68
CA GLN A 498 34.17 14.28 -1.27
C GLN A 498 34.98 14.44 -2.56
N ARG A 499 36.07 13.69 -2.69
CA ARG A 499 36.90 13.73 -3.91
C ARG A 499 36.11 13.10 -5.07
N PRO A 500 36.31 13.54 -6.32
CA PRO A 500 35.64 12.96 -7.49
C PRO A 500 35.87 11.45 -7.67
N ASP A 501 36.98 10.94 -7.14
CA ASP A 501 37.39 9.52 -7.16
C ASP A 501 37.07 8.77 -5.86
N ALA A 502 36.51 9.45 -4.85
CA ALA A 502 36.19 8.86 -3.56
C ALA A 502 34.68 8.73 -3.40
N TYR A 503 34.21 7.53 -3.06
CA TYR A 503 32.82 7.30 -2.73
C TYR A 503 32.66 6.98 -1.23
N GLY A 504 31.56 7.37 -0.62
CA GLY A 504 31.39 7.32 0.82
C GLY A 504 29.91 7.35 1.10
N ARG A 505 29.44 6.30 1.78
CA ARG A 505 28.02 6.14 2.10
C ARG A 505 27.76 6.29 3.58
N ALA A 506 26.60 6.82 3.91
CA ALA A 506 26.07 6.71 5.26
C ALA A 506 25.16 5.48 5.37
N MET A 507 25.09 4.88 6.54
CA MET A 507 24.25 3.72 6.78
C MET A 507 23.52 3.87 8.10
N PHE A 508 22.20 3.75 8.07
CA PHE A 508 21.35 3.87 9.25
C PHE A 508 21.17 2.52 9.93
N GLU A 509 21.49 2.47 11.22
CA GLU A 509 21.40 1.24 12.01
C GLU A 509 19.97 0.84 12.36
N LEU A 510 19.06 1.81 12.38
CA LEU A 510 17.62 1.59 12.53
C LEU A 510 16.94 1.93 11.21
N ASP A 511 15.94 1.16 10.80
CA ASP A 511 15.05 1.58 9.72
C ASP A 511 14.26 2.81 10.15
N THR A 512 14.72 3.95 9.68
CA THR A 512 13.99 5.20 9.70
C THR A 512 13.69 5.57 8.26
N HIS A 513 12.69 6.42 7.99
CA HIS A 513 12.52 6.92 6.63
C HIS A 513 13.60 7.95 6.27
N GLU A 514 14.39 8.39 7.25
CA GLU A 514 15.36 9.48 7.15
C GLU A 514 16.48 9.20 6.15
N HIS A 515 16.89 7.95 5.97
CA HIS A 515 17.96 7.63 5.00
C HIS A 515 17.54 8.03 3.58
N PHE A 516 16.30 7.78 3.20
CA PHE A 516 15.76 8.19 1.89
C PHE A 516 15.78 9.69 1.70
N HIS A 517 15.32 10.40 2.73
CA HIS A 517 15.24 11.85 2.69
C HIS A 517 16.63 12.48 2.61
N LEU A 518 17.58 11.99 3.42
CA LEU A 518 18.95 12.48 3.42
C LEU A 518 19.59 12.32 2.04
N THR A 519 19.41 11.16 1.39
CA THR A 519 19.92 10.94 0.03
C THR A 519 19.27 11.87 -0.98
N ALA A 520 17.93 11.97 -0.94
CA ALA A 520 17.16 12.80 -1.85
C ALA A 520 17.51 14.29 -1.76
N GLU A 521 17.79 14.79 -0.55
CA GLU A 521 18.04 16.21 -0.28
C GLU A 521 19.50 16.61 -0.49
N THR A 522 20.45 15.71 -0.16
CA THR A 522 21.87 16.07 -0.09
C THR A 522 22.73 15.39 -1.16
N GLY A 523 22.20 14.35 -1.83
CA GLY A 523 22.95 13.49 -2.72
C GLY A 523 23.88 12.50 -2.01
N LEU A 524 23.95 12.51 -0.67
CA LEU A 524 24.73 11.54 0.10
C LEU A 524 24.05 10.17 0.01
N PRO A 525 24.67 9.14 -0.61
CA PRO A 525 24.04 7.84 -0.72
C PRO A 525 23.90 7.20 0.67
N THR A 526 22.70 6.71 0.96
CA THR A 526 22.41 6.07 2.25
C THR A 526 21.92 4.64 2.12
N LEU A 527 22.09 3.88 3.21
CA LEU A 527 21.67 2.49 3.37
C LEU A 527 21.00 2.30 4.73
N HIS A 528 20.38 1.14 4.98
CA HIS A 528 19.76 0.79 6.27
C HIS A 528 20.00 -0.68 6.65
N LEU A 529 19.91 -1.02 7.94
CA LEU A 529 20.24 -2.35 8.48
C LEU A 529 19.06 -3.32 8.72
N THR A 530 17.93 -2.85 9.22
CA THR A 530 17.01 -3.76 9.95
C THR A 530 16.16 -4.67 9.07
N TRP A 531 15.75 -5.79 9.67
CA TRP A 531 14.97 -6.89 9.11
C TRP A 531 13.46 -6.61 9.22
N GLN A 532 12.96 -5.54 8.58
CA GLN A 532 11.52 -5.22 8.56
C GLN A 532 10.94 -5.19 7.13
N PRO A 533 9.74 -5.75 6.91
CA PRO A 533 9.08 -5.74 5.60
C PRO A 533 8.43 -4.37 5.34
N ALA A 534 9.16 -3.39 4.81
CA ALA A 534 8.53 -2.14 4.34
C ALA A 534 9.39 -1.25 3.41
N PHE A 535 8.84 -0.98 2.22
CA PHE A 535 9.02 0.17 1.32
C PHE A 535 10.35 0.45 0.56
N LEU A 536 10.34 0.04 -0.72
CA LEU A 536 10.47 0.84 -1.96
C LEU A 536 11.79 1.29 -2.59
N LEU A 537 12.96 1.34 -1.93
CA LEU A 537 14.17 1.73 -2.68
C LEU A 537 15.49 1.41 -1.94
N ARG A 538 15.78 0.15 -1.61
CA ARG A 538 16.85 -0.07 -0.64
C ARG A 538 17.86 -1.12 -1.08
N GLU A 539 19.08 -0.67 -1.33
CA GLU A 539 20.25 -1.49 -1.05
C GLU A 539 20.27 -1.73 0.47
N ARG A 540 20.09 -2.98 0.85
CA ARG A 540 20.05 -3.41 2.25
C ARG A 540 21.31 -4.19 2.53
N LEU A 541 22.04 -3.77 3.56
CA LEU A 541 23.22 -4.48 4.00
C LEU A 541 22.82 -5.40 5.17
N GLU A 542 22.64 -6.69 4.88
CA GLU A 542 22.28 -7.68 5.90
C GLU A 542 23.51 -8.21 6.67
N ASP A 543 24.70 -8.11 6.07
CA ASP A 543 25.97 -8.51 6.68
C ASP A 543 26.80 -7.28 7.07
N MET A 544 27.21 -7.24 8.33
CA MET A 544 27.89 -6.12 8.97
C MET A 544 29.38 -6.39 9.26
N THR A 545 29.93 -7.44 8.66
CA THR A 545 31.38 -7.66 8.69
C THR A 545 32.12 -6.44 8.15
N SER A 546 33.34 -6.18 8.65
CA SER A 546 34.19 -5.12 8.11
C SER A 546 34.40 -5.26 6.61
N ALA A 547 34.45 -6.49 6.10
CA ALA A 547 34.53 -6.79 4.68
C ALA A 547 33.32 -6.26 3.90
N SER A 548 32.10 -6.47 4.41
CA SER A 548 30.87 -5.94 3.80
C SER A 548 30.79 -4.41 3.89
N LEU A 549 31.15 -3.82 5.02
CA LEU A 549 31.22 -2.36 5.16
C LEU A 549 32.22 -1.73 4.20
N ALA A 550 33.41 -2.32 4.06
CA ALA A 550 34.42 -1.88 3.10
C ALA A 550 33.94 -2.08 1.66
N ARG A 551 33.27 -3.20 1.35
CA ARG A 551 32.75 -3.51 0.00
C ARG A 551 31.73 -2.48 -0.47
N PHE A 552 30.76 -2.11 0.36
CA PHE A 552 29.77 -1.07 0.04
C PHE A 552 30.26 0.35 0.31
N ASN A 553 31.54 0.48 0.65
CA ASN A 553 32.20 1.75 0.85
C ASN A 553 31.47 2.63 1.90
N ILE A 554 31.04 1.97 2.99
CA ILE A 554 30.38 2.61 4.12
C ILE A 554 31.41 3.41 4.89
N ARG A 555 31.20 4.71 4.98
CA ARG A 555 32.08 5.62 5.73
C ARG A 555 31.48 6.01 7.06
N TRP A 556 30.16 6.17 7.11
CA TRP A 556 29.45 6.65 8.31
C TRP A 556 28.33 5.70 8.70
N ILE A 557 28.17 5.49 10.00
CA ILE A 557 27.08 4.72 10.58
C ILE A 557 26.28 5.66 11.47
N ILE A 558 24.97 5.71 11.24
CA ILE A 558 24.04 6.64 11.88
C ILE A 558 23.06 5.86 12.75
N GLY A 559 23.07 6.15 14.04
CA GLY A 559 22.10 5.67 15.02
C GLY A 559 21.12 6.78 15.36
N VAL A 560 19.84 6.43 15.57
CA VAL A 560 18.79 7.40 15.92
C VAL A 560 18.35 7.15 17.35
N GLY A 561 18.49 8.17 18.20
CA GLY A 561 18.20 8.13 19.63
C GLY A 561 19.17 7.27 20.46
N ARG A 562 20.17 6.67 19.83
CA ARG A 562 21.22 5.87 20.48
C ARG A 562 22.49 5.86 19.63
N SER A 563 23.63 5.67 20.29
CA SER A 563 24.90 5.41 19.64
C SER A 563 24.84 4.17 18.73
N PRO A 564 25.45 4.21 17.54
CA PRO A 564 25.55 3.02 16.70
C PRO A 564 26.32 1.89 17.40
N THR A 565 25.95 0.64 17.15
CA THR A 565 26.69 -0.55 17.59
C THR A 565 28.00 -0.70 16.79
N PHE A 566 28.02 -0.21 15.56
CA PHE A 566 29.15 -0.36 14.63
C PHE A 566 29.91 0.96 14.42
N GLY A 567 31.12 0.84 13.87
CA GLY A 567 32.02 1.99 13.65
C GLY A 567 32.89 2.30 14.86
N ASP A 568 33.76 3.28 14.71
CA ASP A 568 34.70 3.70 15.74
C ASP A 568 34.00 4.53 16.81
N ALA A 569 33.94 4.02 18.04
CA ALA A 569 33.30 4.69 19.16
C ALA A 569 33.97 6.02 19.50
N ASP A 570 35.29 6.14 19.29
CA ASP A 570 36.04 7.36 19.57
C ASP A 570 35.76 8.47 18.54
N SER A 571 35.17 8.10 17.40
CA SER A 571 34.79 9.03 16.33
C SER A 571 33.35 9.54 16.44
N GLU A 572 32.62 9.13 17.48
CA GLU A 572 31.21 9.47 17.63
C GLU A 572 30.99 10.97 17.82
N PHE A 573 30.06 11.53 17.05
CA PHE A 573 29.52 12.86 17.30
C PHE A 573 28.00 12.85 17.12
N VAL A 574 27.34 13.83 17.72
CA VAL A 574 25.88 13.87 17.85
C VAL A 574 25.33 15.14 17.22
N LEU A 575 24.32 14.98 16.37
CA LEU A 575 23.52 16.05 15.77
C LEU A 575 22.07 15.84 16.20
N GLY A 576 21.65 16.53 17.27
CA GLY A 576 20.38 16.25 17.95
C GLY A 576 20.25 14.79 18.43
N THR A 577 19.35 14.01 17.82
CA THR A 577 19.12 12.58 18.08
C THR A 577 19.93 11.65 17.18
N PHE A 578 20.66 12.19 16.20
CA PHE A 578 21.48 11.41 15.27
C PHE A 578 22.89 11.25 15.82
N HIS A 579 23.26 10.02 16.16
CA HIS A 579 24.59 9.64 16.58
C HIS A 579 25.35 9.09 15.39
N ILE A 580 26.49 9.69 15.04
CA ILE A 580 27.23 9.35 13.83
C ILE A 580 28.61 8.85 14.22
N ARG A 581 28.97 7.65 13.77
CA ARG A 581 30.30 7.06 13.88
C ARG A 581 30.95 6.88 12.52
N THR A 582 32.26 7.02 12.45
CA THR A 582 33.06 6.74 11.26
C THR A 582 33.49 5.28 11.26
N VAL A 583 33.52 4.65 10.08
CA VAL A 583 34.06 3.29 9.92
C VAL A 583 35.59 3.37 9.84
N LYS A 584 36.29 2.76 10.81
CA LYS A 584 37.76 2.83 10.94
C LYS A 584 38.50 2.28 9.72
N GLU A 585 37.95 1.25 9.08
CA GLU A 585 38.53 0.55 7.93
C GLU A 585 37.98 1.05 6.59
N TRP A 586 37.43 2.27 6.53
CA TRP A 586 36.99 2.88 5.29
C TRP A 586 38.19 3.22 4.39
N ASP A 587 38.31 2.53 3.25
CA ASP A 587 39.40 2.71 2.29
C ASP A 587 39.01 3.55 1.07
N GLY A 588 37.76 4.01 1.00
CA GLY A 588 37.24 4.85 -0.08
C GLY A 588 37.05 4.14 -1.43
N LYS A 589 37.30 2.83 -1.52
CA LYS A 589 37.24 2.09 -2.79
C LYS A 589 35.82 1.62 -3.09
N LEU A 590 35.21 2.20 -4.15
CA LEU A 590 33.95 1.71 -4.71
C LEU A 590 34.15 0.51 -5.65
N ALA A 591 35.31 0.37 -6.32
CA ALA A 591 35.58 -0.76 -7.20
C ALA A 591 36.73 -1.60 -6.62
N ARG A 592 36.65 -2.92 -6.78
CA ARG A 592 37.66 -3.87 -6.29
C ARG A 592 37.92 -4.96 -7.31
N VAL A 593 39.17 -5.40 -7.43
CA VAL A 593 39.53 -6.60 -8.18
C VAL A 593 39.25 -7.82 -7.30
N GLU A 594 38.39 -8.71 -7.78
CA GLU A 594 37.96 -9.94 -7.10
C GLU A 594 38.68 -11.17 -7.61
N LYS A 595 39.07 -11.17 -8.89
CA LYS A 595 39.89 -12.21 -9.52
C LYS A 595 40.88 -11.60 -10.51
N GLY A 596 42.07 -12.21 -10.59
CA GLY A 596 43.18 -11.75 -11.42
C GLY A 596 44.12 -10.78 -10.70
N GLU A 597 45.22 -10.41 -11.36
CA GLU A 597 46.26 -9.53 -10.81
C GLU A 597 46.18 -8.13 -11.46
N GLY A 598 45.89 -7.11 -10.64
CA GLY A 598 45.82 -5.72 -11.07
C GLY A 598 45.32 -4.79 -9.97
N ASP A 599 45.16 -3.51 -10.32
CA ASP A 599 44.48 -2.52 -9.49
C ASP A 599 43.35 -1.85 -10.29
N VAL A 600 42.33 -1.37 -9.57
CA VAL A 600 41.20 -0.67 -10.16
C VAL A 600 41.00 0.66 -9.45
N LYS A 601 40.85 1.72 -10.24
CA LYS A 601 40.60 3.07 -9.77
C LYS A 601 39.29 3.58 -10.34
N VAL A 602 38.39 4.07 -9.48
CA VAL A 602 37.23 4.83 -9.95
C VAL A 602 37.69 6.22 -10.36
N THR A 603 37.42 6.60 -11.60
CA THR A 603 37.85 7.87 -12.19
C THR A 603 36.74 8.90 -12.25
N ALA A 604 35.47 8.46 -12.30
CA ALA A 604 34.31 9.33 -12.20
C ALA A 604 33.08 8.57 -11.69
N ILE A 605 32.19 9.27 -10.98
CA ILE A 605 30.88 8.79 -10.56
C ILE A 605 29.87 9.87 -10.94
N ALA A 606 28.82 9.48 -11.65
CA ALA A 606 27.68 10.32 -12.01
C ALA A 606 26.37 9.57 -11.71
N ASP A 607 25.25 10.27 -11.83
CA ASP A 607 23.91 9.71 -11.55
C ASP A 607 23.56 8.47 -12.39
N ASP A 608 24.11 8.38 -13.60
CA ASP A 608 23.79 7.35 -14.60
C ASP A 608 24.99 6.47 -15.01
N ARG A 609 26.20 6.79 -14.55
CA ARG A 609 27.42 6.06 -14.91
C ARG A 609 28.51 6.04 -13.85
N ILE A 610 29.32 4.98 -13.87
CA ILE A 610 30.56 4.83 -13.08
C ILE A 610 31.70 4.53 -14.05
N GLU A 611 32.77 5.31 -13.99
CA GLU A 611 33.95 5.12 -14.83
C GLU A 611 35.08 4.54 -13.99
N ILE A 612 35.67 3.44 -14.42
CA ILE A 612 36.82 2.81 -13.79
C ILE A 612 38.00 2.77 -14.75
N ASP A 613 39.21 2.73 -14.19
CA ASP A 613 40.47 2.52 -14.89
C ASP A 613 41.20 1.33 -14.24
N VAL A 614 41.56 0.35 -15.06
CA VAL A 614 42.08 -0.95 -14.64
C VAL A 614 43.52 -1.05 -15.10
N THR A 615 44.43 -1.16 -14.14
CA THR A 615 45.85 -1.39 -14.41
C THR A 615 46.16 -2.87 -14.15
N ALA A 616 46.18 -3.67 -15.22
CA ALA A 616 46.41 -5.11 -15.15
C ALA A 616 47.17 -5.61 -16.40
N LYS A 617 47.77 -6.80 -16.33
CA LYS A 617 48.38 -7.48 -17.50
C LYS A 617 47.38 -8.29 -18.31
N ALA A 618 46.26 -8.67 -17.69
CA ALA A 618 45.19 -9.45 -18.29
C ALA A 618 43.83 -8.96 -17.77
N PRO A 619 42.70 -9.33 -18.42
CA PRO A 619 41.39 -9.07 -17.87
C PRO A 619 41.27 -9.52 -16.42
N VAL A 620 40.62 -8.70 -15.61
CA VAL A 620 40.37 -8.96 -14.18
C VAL A 620 38.88 -8.90 -13.91
N LEU A 621 38.40 -9.67 -12.93
CA LEU A 621 37.02 -9.55 -12.47
C LEU A 621 36.95 -8.39 -11.50
N VAL A 622 36.27 -7.32 -11.88
CA VAL A 622 36.01 -6.18 -11.00
C VAL A 622 34.59 -6.25 -10.45
N ALA A 623 34.44 -5.98 -9.16
CA ALA A 623 33.15 -5.74 -8.52
C ALA A 623 33.02 -4.29 -8.04
N LEU A 624 31.83 -3.72 -8.19
CA LEU A 624 31.47 -2.40 -7.68
C LEU A 624 30.71 -2.54 -6.36
N GLY A 625 30.98 -1.69 -5.39
CA GLY A 625 30.31 -1.60 -4.09
C GLY A 625 28.88 -1.06 -4.15
N THR A 626 28.08 -1.55 -5.09
CA THR A 626 26.68 -1.17 -5.32
C THR A 626 25.89 -2.39 -5.74
N GLY A 627 24.59 -2.41 -5.43
CA GLY A 627 23.68 -3.48 -5.78
C GLY A 627 23.66 -3.74 -7.29
N HIS A 628 23.75 -5.02 -7.67
CA HIS A 628 23.58 -5.42 -9.07
C HIS A 628 22.12 -5.31 -9.49
N TYR A 629 21.84 -4.59 -10.56
CA TYR A 629 20.55 -4.44 -11.25
C TYR A 629 20.59 -4.96 -12.71
N PRO A 630 19.49 -5.47 -13.31
CA PRO A 630 19.53 -6.08 -14.66
C PRO A 630 19.89 -5.11 -15.82
N ARG A 631 19.93 -3.81 -15.54
CA ARG A 631 20.16 -2.74 -16.52
C ARG A 631 21.61 -2.27 -16.57
N TRP A 632 22.46 -2.75 -15.67
CA TRP A 632 23.87 -2.46 -15.75
C TRP A 632 24.45 -2.97 -17.06
N ARG A 633 25.23 -2.13 -17.70
CA ARG A 633 26.08 -2.44 -18.84
C ARG A 633 27.47 -1.96 -18.53
N ALA A 634 28.47 -2.60 -19.09
CA ALA A 634 29.84 -2.11 -19.07
C ALA A 634 30.39 -2.14 -20.49
N GLN A 635 31.15 -1.10 -20.84
CA GLN A 635 31.80 -0.97 -22.13
C GLN A 635 33.22 -0.47 -21.95
N HIS A 636 34.15 -1.10 -22.65
CA HIS A 636 35.52 -0.66 -22.71
C HIS A 636 35.62 0.65 -23.52
N ALA A 637 36.11 1.72 -22.92
CA ALA A 637 35.93 3.08 -23.40
C ALA A 637 36.60 3.38 -24.75
N SER A 638 37.73 2.72 -25.08
CA SER A 638 38.46 2.96 -26.32
C SER A 638 37.94 2.14 -27.50
N SER A 639 37.42 0.94 -27.24
CA SER A 639 37.01 -0.01 -28.28
C SER A 639 35.49 -0.10 -28.45
N GLY A 640 34.72 0.32 -27.44
CA GLY A 640 33.27 0.16 -27.39
C GLY A 640 32.81 -1.29 -27.22
N VAL A 641 33.74 -2.22 -26.98
CA VAL A 641 33.41 -3.63 -26.75
C VAL A 641 32.64 -3.76 -25.43
N GLU A 642 31.54 -4.50 -25.48
CA GLU A 642 30.73 -4.79 -24.30
C GLU A 642 31.49 -5.73 -23.35
N GLU A 643 31.54 -5.35 -22.09
CA GLU A 643 32.08 -6.15 -21.00
C GLU A 643 30.87 -6.69 -20.21
N PRO A 644 30.53 -7.98 -20.33
CA PRO A 644 29.28 -8.48 -19.76
C PRO A 644 29.23 -8.27 -18.24
N VAL A 645 28.10 -7.75 -17.77
CA VAL A 645 27.84 -7.52 -16.34
C VAL A 645 27.14 -8.74 -15.73
N TYR A 646 27.59 -9.12 -14.55
CA TYR A 646 27.14 -10.26 -13.77
C TYR A 646 26.75 -9.83 -12.35
N ALA A 647 25.92 -10.67 -11.71
CA ALA A 647 25.59 -10.54 -10.31
C ALA A 647 26.55 -11.39 -9.46
N MET A 648 27.45 -10.75 -8.71
CA MET A 648 28.36 -11.45 -7.79
C MET A 648 27.94 -11.21 -6.35
N ARG A 649 27.88 -12.25 -5.51
CA ARG A 649 27.53 -12.05 -4.08
C ARG A 649 28.57 -11.16 -3.38
N ALA A 650 28.10 -10.22 -2.56
CA ALA A 650 28.97 -9.33 -1.79
C ALA A 650 29.81 -10.09 -0.75
N HIS A 651 29.34 -11.23 -0.26
CA HIS A 651 30.05 -12.17 0.60
C HIS A 651 29.46 -13.56 0.34
N PRO A 652 30.17 -14.69 0.57
CA PRO A 652 29.63 -16.03 0.34
C PRO A 652 28.28 -16.28 1.03
N THR A 653 28.11 -15.72 2.23
CA THR A 653 26.89 -15.78 3.03
C THR A 653 25.94 -14.58 2.81
N ALA A 654 26.40 -13.50 2.18
CA ALA A 654 25.57 -12.31 2.01
C ALA A 654 24.45 -12.51 1.00
N THR A 655 23.39 -11.76 1.27
CA THR A 655 22.13 -11.73 0.52
C THR A 655 22.02 -10.55 -0.44
N LEU A 656 23.04 -9.68 -0.52
CA LEU A 656 23.21 -8.64 -1.55
C LEU A 656 24.26 -9.07 -2.61
N SER A 657 23.96 -8.94 -3.92
CA SER A 657 24.96 -9.05 -5.01
C SER A 657 25.35 -7.67 -5.42
N VAL A 658 26.62 -7.57 -5.73
CA VAL A 658 27.26 -6.43 -6.32
C VAL A 658 27.36 -6.57 -7.82
N VAL A 659 27.38 -5.42 -8.50
CA VAL A 659 27.72 -5.35 -9.93
C VAL A 659 29.12 -5.92 -10.10
N SER A 660 29.30 -6.83 -11.06
CA SER A 660 30.61 -7.35 -11.41
C SER A 660 30.77 -7.50 -12.91
N ALA A 661 31.98 -7.31 -13.44
CA ALA A 661 32.29 -7.58 -14.83
C ALA A 661 33.74 -8.03 -14.95
N TRP A 662 34.01 -8.93 -15.88
CA TRP A 662 35.38 -9.12 -16.38
C TRP A 662 35.71 -7.92 -17.24
N VAL A 663 36.76 -7.20 -16.89
CA VAL A 663 37.15 -5.94 -17.54
C VAL A 663 38.59 -6.03 -18.06
N ALA A 664 38.81 -5.57 -19.28
CA ALA A 664 40.14 -5.52 -19.89
C ALA A 664 40.99 -4.38 -19.28
N PRO A 665 42.34 -4.43 -19.40
CA PRO A 665 43.19 -3.33 -18.96
C PRO A 665 42.85 -2.02 -19.68
N GLY A 666 42.68 -0.94 -18.92
CA GLY A 666 42.27 0.37 -19.42
C GLY A 666 40.96 0.86 -18.80
N LYS A 667 40.28 1.76 -19.52
CA LYS A 667 39.10 2.46 -19.00
C LYS A 667 37.82 1.73 -19.38
N THR A 668 36.97 1.47 -18.38
CA THR A 668 35.63 0.90 -18.55
C THR A 668 34.57 1.87 -18.03
N VAL A 669 33.47 2.00 -18.77
CA VAL A 669 32.30 2.77 -18.37
C VAL A 669 31.16 1.83 -18.05
N PHE A 670 30.69 1.85 -16.80
CA PHE A 670 29.47 1.21 -16.36
C PHE A 670 28.30 2.19 -16.47
N THR A 671 27.20 1.76 -17.07
CA THR A 671 25.96 2.54 -17.20
C THR A 671 24.75 1.75 -16.71
N VAL A 672 23.67 2.42 -16.33
CA VAL A 672 22.41 1.79 -15.86
C VAL A 672 21.28 1.91 -16.90
N ASP A 673 21.64 2.12 -18.17
CA ASP A 673 20.71 2.41 -19.27
C ASP A 673 20.32 1.18 -20.10
N GLY A 674 20.82 0.00 -19.76
CA GLY A 674 20.53 -1.23 -20.48
C GLY A 674 19.03 -1.53 -20.56
N THR A 675 18.54 -1.96 -21.73
CA THR A 675 17.14 -2.39 -21.85
C THR A 675 16.87 -3.57 -20.93
N LEU A 676 15.77 -3.51 -20.18
CA LEU A 676 15.28 -4.66 -19.44
C LEU A 676 14.84 -5.75 -20.44
N PRO A 677 15.07 -7.04 -20.17
CA PRO A 677 14.52 -8.14 -20.99
C PRO A 677 12.99 -8.08 -21.19
N SER A 678 12.28 -7.42 -20.27
CA SER A 678 10.83 -7.15 -20.35
C SER A 678 10.45 -5.99 -21.28
N ASP A 679 11.39 -5.11 -21.64
CA ASP A 679 11.11 -3.92 -22.43
C ASP A 679 10.60 -4.31 -23.81
N GLY A 680 9.40 -3.82 -24.14
CA GLY A 680 8.73 -4.13 -25.40
C GLY A 680 7.75 -5.31 -25.36
N ARG A 681 7.90 -6.29 -24.45
CA ARG A 681 6.97 -7.44 -24.33
C ARG A 681 5.53 -6.99 -24.05
N GLY A 682 5.38 -5.94 -23.24
CA GLY A 682 4.08 -5.31 -22.96
C GLY A 682 3.53 -4.41 -24.07
N ARG A 683 4.38 -3.89 -24.97
CA ARG A 683 3.97 -2.89 -26.00
C ARG A 683 3.09 -3.51 -27.07
N GLY A 684 3.41 -4.71 -27.55
CA GLY A 684 2.58 -5.45 -28.50
C GLY A 684 1.20 -5.79 -27.93
N MET A 685 1.16 -6.30 -26.70
CA MET A 685 -0.10 -6.58 -26.00
C MET A 685 -0.91 -5.31 -25.75
N ALA A 686 -0.26 -4.19 -25.41
CA ALA A 686 -0.93 -2.90 -25.25
C ALA A 686 -1.52 -2.38 -26.57
N GLY A 687 -0.79 -2.51 -27.68
CA GLY A 687 -1.30 -2.21 -29.01
C GLY A 687 -2.54 -3.04 -29.36
N LEU A 688 -2.50 -4.35 -29.11
CA LEU A 688 -3.65 -5.24 -29.31
C LEU A 688 -4.84 -4.87 -28.39
N ALA A 689 -4.59 -4.54 -27.12
CA ALA A 689 -5.61 -4.10 -26.19
C ALA A 689 -6.26 -2.78 -26.67
N LEU A 690 -5.46 -1.81 -27.11
CA LEU A 690 -5.95 -0.54 -27.64
C LEU A 690 -6.78 -0.74 -28.92
N LEU A 691 -6.32 -1.59 -29.84
CA LEU A 691 -7.10 -1.96 -31.04
C LEU A 691 -8.42 -2.64 -30.65
N ALA A 692 -8.41 -3.52 -29.66
CA ALA A 692 -9.61 -4.15 -29.14
C ALA A 692 -10.56 -3.12 -28.49
N ALA A 693 -10.05 -2.11 -27.77
CA ALA A 693 -10.85 -1.00 -27.25
C ALA A 693 -11.49 -0.18 -28.37
N ILE A 694 -10.71 0.21 -29.40
CA ILE A 694 -11.21 0.97 -30.54
C ILE A 694 -12.30 0.16 -31.27
N ALA A 695 -12.05 -1.13 -31.53
CA ALA A 695 -13.03 -2.03 -32.13
C ALA A 695 -14.31 -2.12 -31.28
N ALA A 696 -14.18 -2.25 -29.95
CA ALA A 696 -15.31 -2.29 -29.04
C ALA A 696 -16.11 -0.97 -29.03
N ILE A 697 -15.43 0.18 -29.09
CA ILE A 697 -16.06 1.51 -29.22
C ILE A 697 -16.85 1.59 -30.53
N VAL A 698 -16.28 1.14 -31.65
CA VAL A 698 -16.95 1.10 -32.96
C VAL A 698 -18.17 0.18 -32.92
N VAL A 699 -18.04 -1.03 -32.36
CA VAL A 699 -19.16 -1.98 -32.19
C VAL A 699 -20.29 -1.38 -31.37
N TRP A 700 -19.99 -0.60 -30.33
CA TRP A 700 -21.00 0.04 -29.49
C TRP A 700 -21.62 1.31 -30.09
N ARG A 701 -20.87 2.04 -30.93
CA ARG A 701 -21.35 3.23 -31.64
C ARG A 701 -22.29 2.87 -32.78
N VAL A 702 -22.04 1.76 -33.48
CA VAL A 702 -22.85 1.31 -34.63
C VAL A 702 -24.02 0.43 -34.17
N PRO A 703 -25.30 0.86 -34.30
CA PRO A 703 -26.45 0.14 -33.77
C PRO A 703 -26.55 -1.32 -34.26
N ARG A 704 -26.20 -1.58 -35.53
CA ARG A 704 -26.26 -2.91 -36.15
C ARG A 704 -25.33 -3.91 -35.47
N PHE A 705 -24.09 -3.51 -35.17
CA PHE A 705 -23.10 -4.38 -34.51
C PHE A 705 -23.46 -4.61 -33.05
N ARG A 706 -23.85 -3.55 -32.34
CA ARG A 706 -24.41 -3.62 -30.99
C ARG A 706 -25.55 -4.64 -30.86
N ILE A 707 -26.54 -4.59 -31.77
CA ILE A 707 -27.69 -5.51 -31.72
C ILE A 707 -27.24 -6.96 -31.95
N ARG A 708 -26.31 -7.21 -32.88
CA ARG A 708 -25.77 -8.55 -33.14
C ARG A 708 -25.03 -9.11 -31.92
N ALA A 709 -24.16 -8.31 -31.29
CA ALA A 709 -23.44 -8.71 -30.09
C ALA A 709 -24.41 -9.05 -28.93
N LEU A 710 -25.39 -8.17 -28.68
CA LEU A 710 -26.42 -8.40 -27.66
C LEU A 710 -27.26 -9.66 -27.92
N ARG A 711 -27.58 -9.96 -29.19
CA ARG A 711 -28.30 -11.20 -29.55
C ARG A 711 -27.48 -12.45 -29.26
N ARG A 712 -26.17 -12.46 -29.55
CA ARG A 712 -25.29 -13.59 -29.21
C ARG A 712 -25.22 -13.82 -27.69
N VAL A 713 -25.05 -12.75 -26.91
CA VAL A 713 -25.02 -12.83 -25.44
C VAL A 713 -26.37 -13.31 -24.88
N ALA A 714 -27.48 -12.83 -25.44
CA ALA A 714 -28.82 -13.30 -25.06
C ALA A 714 -29.01 -14.79 -25.39
N GLY A 715 -28.50 -15.26 -26.54
CA GLY A 715 -28.54 -16.67 -26.93
C GLY A 715 -27.72 -17.57 -26.00
N LEU A 716 -26.55 -17.13 -25.55
CA LEU A 716 -25.75 -17.83 -24.54
C LEU A 716 -26.49 -17.90 -23.20
N ARG A 717 -27.14 -16.81 -22.79
CA ARG A 717 -27.92 -16.77 -21.55
C ARG A 717 -29.14 -17.68 -21.58
N ALA A 718 -29.83 -17.77 -22.71
CA ALA A 718 -30.99 -18.64 -22.87
C ALA A 718 -30.65 -20.13 -22.71
N ARG A 719 -29.37 -20.50 -22.86
CA ARG A 719 -28.85 -21.86 -22.66
C ARG A 719 -28.41 -22.14 -21.22
N ALA A 720 -28.35 -21.13 -20.34
CA ALA A 720 -28.00 -21.31 -18.94
C ALA A 720 -29.26 -21.69 -18.14
N PRO A 721 -29.22 -22.74 -17.29
CA PRO A 721 -30.39 -23.22 -16.56
C PRO A 721 -31.00 -22.10 -15.71
N SER A 722 -32.26 -21.75 -16.02
CA SER A 722 -32.92 -20.49 -15.65
C SER A 722 -33.56 -20.51 -14.25
N SER A 723 -32.90 -21.08 -13.25
CA SER A 723 -33.44 -21.06 -11.90
C SER A 723 -33.03 -19.78 -11.19
N ARG A 724 -33.89 -18.74 -11.30
CA ARG A 724 -33.76 -17.49 -10.51
C ARG A 724 -33.70 -17.77 -9.00
N THR A 725 -34.32 -18.85 -8.55
CA THR A 725 -34.32 -19.30 -7.15
C THR A 725 -32.95 -19.86 -6.74
N LEU A 726 -32.29 -20.64 -7.62
CA LEU A 726 -30.92 -21.10 -7.41
C LEU A 726 -29.92 -19.95 -7.44
N ALA A 727 -30.12 -18.89 -8.24
CA ALA A 727 -29.22 -17.73 -8.20
C ALA A 727 -29.41 -16.88 -6.92
N ALA A 728 -30.66 -16.69 -6.49
CA ALA A 728 -30.99 -15.88 -5.31
C ALA A 728 -30.54 -16.51 -3.99
N ILE A 729 -30.63 -17.84 -3.87
CA ILE A 729 -30.16 -18.58 -2.69
C ILE A 729 -28.71 -19.04 -2.87
N GLY A 730 -28.37 -19.49 -4.08
CA GLY A 730 -27.08 -20.11 -4.39
C GLY A 730 -25.92 -19.14 -4.45
N VAL A 731 -26.09 -17.84 -4.72
CA VAL A 731 -24.96 -16.89 -4.63
C VAL A 731 -24.58 -16.62 -3.17
N PRO A 732 -25.50 -16.23 -2.25
CA PRO A 732 -25.18 -16.15 -0.82
C PRO A 732 -24.68 -17.48 -0.27
N LEU A 733 -25.31 -18.60 -0.63
CA LEU A 733 -24.90 -19.92 -0.18
C LEU A 733 -23.53 -20.31 -0.77
N ALA A 734 -23.22 -19.99 -2.03
CA ALA A 734 -21.91 -20.23 -2.61
C ALA A 734 -20.84 -19.38 -1.91
N ILE A 735 -21.15 -18.13 -1.53
CA ILE A 735 -20.22 -17.31 -0.72
C ILE A 735 -20.01 -17.95 0.65
N VAL A 736 -21.08 -18.37 1.33
CA VAL A 736 -20.97 -19.07 2.63
C VAL A 736 -20.22 -20.39 2.49
N VAL A 737 -20.46 -21.16 1.43
CA VAL A 737 -19.77 -22.42 1.13
C VAL A 737 -18.32 -22.18 0.74
N LEU A 738 -17.99 -21.10 0.03
CA LEU A 738 -16.62 -20.73 -0.30
C LEU A 738 -15.86 -20.25 0.94
N LEU A 739 -16.52 -19.49 1.83
CA LEU A 739 -15.95 -19.12 3.13
C LEU A 739 -15.77 -20.35 4.01
N ALA A 740 -16.77 -21.23 4.09
CA ALA A 740 -16.71 -22.47 4.86
C ALA A 740 -15.68 -23.45 4.28
N LYS A 741 -15.58 -23.57 2.94
CA LYS A 741 -14.57 -24.37 2.25
C LYS A 741 -13.19 -23.76 2.42
N GLY A 742 -13.05 -22.43 2.39
CA GLY A 742 -11.80 -21.73 2.68
C GLY A 742 -11.36 -21.94 4.13
N CYS A 743 -12.25 -21.80 5.09
CA CYS A 743 -11.99 -22.15 6.48
C CYS A 743 -11.65 -23.64 6.64
N SER A 744 -12.38 -24.52 5.94
CA SER A 744 -12.15 -25.98 5.96
C SER A 744 -10.85 -26.39 5.28
N ALA A 745 -10.42 -25.69 4.24
CA ALA A 745 -9.17 -25.90 3.52
C ALA A 745 -7.99 -25.37 4.34
N ALA A 746 -8.15 -24.21 4.98
CA ALA A 746 -7.21 -23.71 5.99
C ALA A 746 -7.10 -24.64 7.21
N SER A 747 -8.15 -25.43 7.51
CA SER A 747 -8.16 -26.40 8.62
C SER A 747 -7.96 -27.86 8.21
N GLY A 748 -7.80 -28.16 6.92
CA GLY A 748 -7.74 -29.53 6.41
C GLY A 748 -6.32 -30.11 6.51
N PRO A 749 -6.14 -31.44 6.55
CA PRO A 749 -4.83 -32.05 6.40
C PRO A 749 -4.28 -31.76 5.00
N VAL A 750 -3.25 -30.92 4.95
CA VAL A 750 -2.55 -30.52 3.72
C VAL A 750 -1.82 -31.74 3.17
N ARG A 751 -1.80 -31.91 1.85
CA ARG A 751 -1.27 -33.13 1.20
C ARG A 751 0.23 -33.08 0.91
N HIS A 752 0.85 -31.90 0.94
CA HIS A 752 2.28 -31.67 0.66
C HIS A 752 2.74 -30.38 1.35
N LEU A 753 4.05 -30.25 1.67
CA LEU A 753 4.72 -28.95 1.90
C LEU A 753 4.79 -28.18 0.58
N GLU A 754 3.63 -27.76 0.09
CA GLU A 754 3.48 -26.72 -0.90
C GLU A 754 3.28 -25.40 -0.16
N LEU A 755 3.65 -24.29 -0.79
CA LEU A 755 3.76 -23.00 -0.13
C LEU A 755 2.51 -22.68 0.77
N GLY A 756 2.70 -22.18 1.99
CA GLY A 756 1.67 -21.51 2.81
C GLY A 756 1.32 -22.23 4.11
N THR A 757 1.96 -23.37 4.39
CA THR A 757 1.61 -24.24 5.52
C THR A 757 2.88 -24.76 6.21
N GLY A 758 3.24 -24.21 7.37
CA GLY A 758 4.42 -24.60 8.15
C GLY A 758 4.05 -25.53 9.31
N LEU A 759 3.56 -24.94 10.40
CA LEU A 759 3.13 -25.61 11.62
C LEU A 759 1.82 -26.37 11.43
N SER A 760 0.78 -25.77 10.84
CA SER A 760 -0.57 -26.36 10.77
C SER A 760 -1.11 -26.86 12.13
N GLY A 761 -2.33 -27.41 12.15
CA GLY A 761 -2.84 -28.11 13.33
C GLY A 761 -2.26 -29.52 13.53
N ASN A 762 -1.43 -29.99 12.60
CA ASN A 762 -0.85 -31.34 12.62
C ASN A 762 0.60 -31.37 13.13
N ALA A 763 1.29 -30.22 13.27
CA ALA A 763 2.57 -30.20 13.96
C ALA A 763 2.38 -30.37 15.47
N THR A 764 3.32 -31.07 16.09
CA THR A 764 3.50 -31.02 17.54
C THR A 764 4.51 -29.91 17.83
N VAL A 765 4.06 -28.87 18.51
CA VAL A 765 4.94 -27.81 19.01
C VAL A 765 5.15 -28.02 20.49
N GLU A 766 6.40 -28.01 20.91
CA GLU A 766 6.79 -28.10 22.30
C GLU A 766 7.72 -26.93 22.64
N ALA A 767 7.67 -26.45 23.88
CA ALA A 767 8.56 -25.42 24.39
C ALA A 767 9.14 -25.82 25.74
N ARG A 768 10.32 -25.30 26.09
CA ARG A 768 10.90 -25.40 27.43
C ARG A 768 11.76 -24.19 27.75
N VAL A 769 12.06 -23.98 29.03
CA VAL A 769 13.04 -22.98 29.48
C VAL A 769 14.34 -23.71 29.85
N GLY A 770 15.44 -23.36 29.18
CA GLY A 770 16.73 -24.02 29.37
C GLY A 770 16.65 -25.55 29.28
N GLY A 771 17.32 -26.26 30.20
CA GLY A 771 17.33 -27.73 30.26
C GLY A 771 16.06 -28.39 30.84
N GLY A 772 14.95 -27.66 30.97
CA GLY A 772 13.70 -28.15 31.55
C GLY A 772 12.99 -29.25 30.73
N ALA A 773 11.84 -29.69 31.24
CA ALA A 773 10.96 -30.61 30.52
C ALA A 773 10.26 -29.90 29.35
N TRP A 774 10.05 -30.62 28.25
CA TRP A 774 9.26 -30.15 27.12
C TRP A 774 7.78 -30.07 27.50
N GLN A 775 7.17 -28.92 27.29
CA GLN A 775 5.74 -28.70 27.41
C GLN A 775 5.14 -28.60 26.01
N THR A 776 4.12 -29.42 25.71
CA THR A 776 3.39 -29.32 24.45
C THR A 776 2.52 -28.05 24.45
N CYS A 777 2.59 -27.29 23.35
CA CYS A 777 1.77 -26.10 23.16
C CYS A 777 0.38 -26.47 22.65
N ASP A 778 -0.63 -25.75 23.12
CA ASP A 778 -2.00 -25.93 22.64
C ASP A 778 -2.19 -25.23 21.29
N TYR A 779 -2.71 -25.97 20.30
CA TYR A 779 -3.06 -25.39 19.02
C TYR A 779 -4.43 -24.70 19.08
N ASN A 780 -4.44 -23.37 19.05
CA ASN A 780 -5.65 -22.59 18.92
C ASN A 780 -6.04 -22.49 17.44
N ARG A 781 -7.04 -23.27 17.06
CA ARG A 781 -7.58 -23.35 15.68
C ARG A 781 -8.13 -22.03 15.16
N LEU A 782 -8.56 -21.12 16.06
CA LEU A 782 -9.15 -19.86 15.65
C LEU A 782 -8.07 -18.96 15.01
N PRO A 783 -7.05 -18.48 15.73
CA PRO A 783 -5.97 -17.68 15.15
C PRO A 783 -4.98 -18.50 14.31
N GLY A 784 -4.97 -19.84 14.44
CA GLY A 784 -3.96 -20.69 13.80
C GLY A 784 -2.59 -20.63 14.50
N THR A 785 -2.61 -20.52 15.84
CA THR A 785 -1.40 -20.32 16.67
C THR A 785 -1.24 -21.46 17.67
N HIS A 786 -0.02 -21.92 17.88
CA HIS A 786 0.39 -22.74 19.01
C HIS A 786 0.77 -21.84 20.18
N ILE A 787 0.16 -22.05 21.35
CA ILE A 787 0.39 -21.25 22.56
C ILE A 787 0.91 -22.18 23.66
N CYS A 788 2.12 -21.92 24.12
CA CYS A 788 2.63 -22.48 25.37
C CYS A 788 2.54 -21.39 26.44
N GLU A 789 1.54 -21.47 27.32
CA GLU A 789 1.22 -20.42 28.29
C GLU A 789 2.46 -19.99 29.11
N GLY A 790 2.83 -18.71 29.00
CA GLY A 790 3.97 -18.12 29.70
C GLY A 790 5.35 -18.45 29.12
N LEU A 791 5.42 -19.18 28.01
CA LEU A 791 6.68 -19.56 27.36
C LEU A 791 6.82 -18.94 25.97
N LEU A 792 5.90 -19.26 25.05
CA LEU A 792 5.97 -18.76 23.67
C LEU A 792 4.63 -18.81 22.96
N VAL A 793 4.57 -18.04 21.88
CA VAL A 793 3.55 -18.16 20.82
C VAL A 793 4.24 -18.45 19.50
N ALA A 794 3.74 -19.45 18.77
CA ALA A 794 4.21 -19.81 17.43
C ALA A 794 3.05 -19.93 16.44
N TYR A 795 3.24 -19.53 15.18
CA TYR A 795 2.16 -19.55 14.18
C TYR A 795 2.69 -19.59 12.75
N ASP A 796 1.83 -20.04 11.83
CA ASP A 796 2.10 -20.02 10.39
C ASP A 796 2.16 -18.59 9.85
N GLY A 797 3.13 -18.32 8.99
CA GLY A 797 3.21 -17.03 8.32
C GLY A 797 4.09 -17.04 7.08
N MET A 798 4.36 -15.84 6.59
CA MET A 798 5.33 -15.61 5.53
C MET A 798 6.59 -15.05 6.15
N THR A 799 7.73 -15.60 5.74
CA THR A 799 9.05 -15.17 6.18
C THR A 799 9.81 -14.65 4.96
N ALA A 800 10.67 -13.65 5.15
CA ALA A 800 11.50 -13.10 4.08
C ALA A 800 12.96 -13.60 4.21
N LEU A 801 13.13 -14.88 4.58
CA LEU A 801 14.42 -15.48 4.90
C LEU A 801 15.23 -15.91 3.67
N LEU A 802 14.57 -16.16 2.55
CA LEU A 802 15.20 -16.71 1.35
C LEU A 802 15.32 -15.63 0.27
N ASN A 803 16.53 -15.08 0.13
CA ASN A 803 16.96 -14.18 -0.94
C ASN A 803 17.52 -14.98 -2.12
N ASP A 804 16.76 -15.10 -3.19
CA ASP A 804 17.16 -15.91 -4.34
C ASP A 804 18.05 -15.13 -5.34
N ALA A 805 17.88 -13.80 -5.41
CA ALA A 805 18.19 -13.08 -6.63
C ALA A 805 18.44 -11.59 -6.41
N MET A 806 19.67 -11.11 -6.30
CA MET A 806 19.93 -9.71 -5.96
C MET A 806 19.87 -8.76 -7.17
N PRO A 807 19.23 -7.59 -7.03
CA PRO A 807 18.91 -6.87 -5.81
C PRO A 807 17.42 -7.00 -5.55
N SER A 808 16.87 -8.21 -5.67
CA SER A 808 15.51 -8.48 -5.25
C SER A 808 15.50 -8.99 -3.83
N TRP A 809 14.45 -8.59 -3.14
CA TRP A 809 14.21 -8.77 -1.73
C TRP A 809 14.04 -10.25 -1.37
N GLY A 810 13.96 -10.54 -0.07
CA GLY A 810 13.63 -11.88 0.41
C GLY A 810 12.32 -12.29 -0.22
N PHE A 811 12.32 -13.41 -0.95
CA PHE A 811 11.05 -14.00 -1.35
C PHE A 811 10.31 -14.34 -0.07
N ASN A 812 9.03 -14.00 -0.06
CA ASN A 812 8.15 -14.46 0.99
C ASN A 812 7.97 -15.94 0.83
N THR A 813 8.67 -16.66 1.68
CA THR A 813 8.56 -18.09 1.80
C THR A 813 7.68 -18.39 3.00
N PRO A 814 6.71 -19.27 2.81
CA PRO A 814 5.97 -19.85 3.90
C PRO A 814 6.92 -20.41 4.94
N GLY A 815 6.55 -20.18 6.18
CA GLY A 815 7.34 -20.57 7.32
C GLY A 815 6.51 -20.43 8.57
N PHE A 816 7.17 -20.50 9.70
CA PHE A 816 6.52 -20.21 10.96
C PHE A 816 7.32 -19.17 11.73
N LEU A 817 6.58 -18.34 12.45
CA LEU A 817 7.10 -17.31 13.32
C LEU A 817 6.91 -17.76 14.76
N ALA A 818 7.87 -17.42 15.62
CA ALA A 818 7.76 -17.66 17.05
C ALA A 818 8.28 -16.45 17.82
N SER A 819 7.74 -16.21 19.01
CA SER A 819 8.27 -15.23 19.96
C SER A 819 8.13 -15.81 21.36
N ALA A 820 9.20 -15.74 22.13
CA ALA A 820 9.18 -16.15 23.52
C ALA A 820 8.61 -15.04 24.40
N ASP A 821 7.86 -15.42 25.44
CA ASP A 821 7.36 -14.49 26.46
C ASP A 821 8.49 -14.14 27.46
N ILE A 822 9.46 -15.03 27.62
CA ILE A 822 10.60 -14.91 28.53
C ILE A 822 11.91 -15.34 27.86
N PRO A 823 13.08 -14.83 28.29
CA PRO A 823 14.37 -15.26 27.75
C PRO A 823 14.67 -16.75 28.02
N GLY A 824 15.50 -17.35 27.17
CA GLY A 824 16.01 -18.72 27.37
C GLY A 824 15.04 -19.84 27.02
N VAL A 825 14.00 -19.53 26.23
CA VAL A 825 13.04 -20.51 25.73
C VAL A 825 13.61 -21.24 24.51
N GLU A 826 13.44 -22.56 24.48
CA GLU A 826 13.69 -23.39 23.31
C GLU A 826 12.35 -23.93 22.78
N MET A 827 12.22 -23.99 21.46
CA MET A 827 11.07 -24.56 20.77
C MET A 827 11.48 -25.81 20.00
N ARG A 828 10.61 -26.81 19.99
CA ARG A 828 10.69 -27.97 19.12
C ARG A 828 9.41 -28.08 18.31
N VAL A 829 9.56 -28.25 17.01
CA VAL A 829 8.46 -28.38 16.05
C VAL A 829 8.63 -29.69 15.31
N ARG A 830 7.65 -30.58 15.41
CA ARG A 830 7.63 -31.89 14.76
C ARG A 830 6.46 -32.00 13.78
N PHE A 831 6.72 -32.31 12.52
CA PHE A 831 5.68 -32.57 11.51
C PHE A 831 6.10 -33.66 10.52
N ARG A 832 5.14 -34.19 9.74
CA ARG A 832 5.37 -35.30 8.80
C ARG A 832 4.86 -34.99 7.42
N GLU A 833 5.77 -34.98 6.45
CA GLU A 833 5.48 -34.48 5.12
C GLU A 833 6.14 -35.30 4.01
N HIS A 834 5.57 -35.23 2.81
CA HIS A 834 6.15 -35.83 1.61
C HIS A 834 7.13 -34.83 0.98
N LEU A 835 8.42 -35.15 1.02
CA LEU A 835 9.47 -34.31 0.43
C LEU A 835 9.92 -34.90 -0.90
N ALA A 836 10.11 -34.05 -1.90
CA ALA A 836 10.67 -34.41 -3.20
C ALA A 836 11.36 -33.20 -3.85
N GLY A 837 12.51 -33.39 -4.49
CA GLY A 837 13.26 -32.30 -5.13
C GLY A 837 14.09 -31.48 -4.14
N THR A 838 14.49 -30.28 -4.56
CA THR A 838 15.36 -29.40 -3.77
C THR A 838 14.55 -28.48 -2.88
N TYR A 839 14.97 -28.31 -1.63
CA TYR A 839 14.39 -27.41 -0.64
C TYR A 839 15.42 -26.42 -0.15
N TRP A 840 14.99 -25.18 0.00
CA TRP A 840 15.72 -24.13 0.69
C TRP A 840 15.24 -24.03 2.13
N MET A 841 16.19 -23.76 3.03
CA MET A 841 15.90 -23.47 4.43
C MET A 841 16.73 -22.30 4.94
N ALA A 842 16.11 -21.56 5.83
CA ALA A 842 16.75 -20.48 6.55
C ALA A 842 16.01 -20.23 7.86
N ALA A 843 16.70 -19.63 8.83
CA ALA A 843 16.12 -19.21 10.10
C ALA A 843 16.75 -17.89 10.56
N THR A 844 16.07 -17.15 11.43
CA THR A 844 16.69 -16.01 12.12
C THR A 844 17.45 -16.48 13.36
N GLY A 845 18.73 -16.16 13.47
CA GLY A 845 19.54 -16.46 14.64
C GLY A 845 20.19 -17.84 14.60
N ASP A 846 21.19 -18.02 15.46
CA ASP A 846 22.03 -19.22 15.48
C ASP A 846 21.38 -20.38 16.25
N GLY A 847 21.91 -21.59 16.04
CA GLY A 847 21.57 -22.76 16.85
C GLY A 847 20.25 -23.43 16.50
N VAL A 848 19.70 -23.14 15.32
CA VAL A 848 18.55 -23.89 14.78
C VAL A 848 19.04 -25.24 14.30
N ILE A 849 18.43 -26.31 14.79
CA ILE A 849 18.75 -27.70 14.45
C ILE A 849 17.58 -28.28 13.67
N LEU A 850 17.87 -28.83 12.50
CA LEU A 850 16.92 -29.59 11.68
C LEU A 850 17.33 -31.06 11.64
N ASP A 851 16.42 -31.92 12.06
CA ASP A 851 16.50 -33.36 11.93
C ASP A 851 15.40 -33.85 10.99
N VAL A 852 15.80 -34.51 9.90
CA VAL A 852 14.88 -35.12 8.94
C VAL A 852 15.11 -36.61 9.00
N SER A 853 14.07 -37.38 9.30
CA SER A 853 14.17 -38.83 9.53
C SER A 853 15.00 -39.53 8.45
N ALA A 854 16.03 -40.27 8.89
CA ALA A 854 17.01 -40.98 8.06
C ALA A 854 18.06 -40.10 7.33
N GLU A 855 18.22 -38.83 7.73
CA GLU A 855 19.34 -37.97 7.32
C GLU A 855 20.18 -37.52 8.51
N GLU A 856 21.37 -36.96 8.22
CA GLU A 856 22.19 -36.33 9.24
C GLU A 856 21.53 -35.04 9.76
N THR A 857 21.58 -34.86 11.08
CA THR A 857 21.16 -33.63 11.75
C THR A 857 21.99 -32.44 11.27
N ARG A 858 21.34 -31.31 10.98
CA ARG A 858 22.00 -30.11 10.45
C ARG A 858 21.73 -28.90 11.33
N VAL A 859 22.75 -28.06 11.49
CA VAL A 859 22.55 -26.69 11.99
C VAL A 859 22.11 -25.83 10.81
N VAL A 860 20.94 -25.21 10.93
CA VAL A 860 20.33 -24.36 9.91
C VAL A 860 20.71 -22.93 10.17
N ASP A 861 21.56 -22.39 9.30
CA ASP A 861 21.72 -20.95 9.13
C ASP A 861 21.05 -20.57 7.80
N ARG A 862 21.66 -21.05 6.70
CA ARG A 862 21.04 -21.09 5.37
C ARG A 862 21.54 -22.31 4.61
N ASN A 863 20.65 -23.18 4.18
CA ASN A 863 21.04 -24.45 3.55
C ASN A 863 20.11 -24.85 2.41
N VAL A 864 20.60 -25.77 1.57
CA VAL A 864 19.85 -26.39 0.48
C VAL A 864 19.91 -27.90 0.66
N ILE A 865 18.76 -28.57 0.62
CA ILE A 865 18.68 -30.03 0.72
C ILE A 865 17.93 -30.57 -0.48
N ALA A 866 18.51 -31.56 -1.15
CA ALA A 866 17.87 -32.25 -2.25
C ALA A 866 17.40 -33.64 -1.82
N TYR A 867 16.14 -33.96 -2.13
CA TYR A 867 15.54 -35.27 -1.92
C TYR A 867 15.25 -35.92 -3.27
N SER A 868 15.91 -37.05 -3.55
CA SER A 868 15.76 -37.78 -4.81
C SER A 868 14.49 -38.64 -4.88
N ASP A 869 13.87 -38.94 -3.75
CA ASP A 869 12.68 -39.78 -3.61
C ASP A 869 11.48 -38.97 -3.10
N GLN A 870 10.25 -39.43 -3.34
CA GLN A 870 9.02 -38.79 -2.83
C GLN A 870 8.60 -39.36 -1.45
N GLY A 871 9.59 -39.59 -0.58
CA GLY A 871 9.43 -40.25 0.70
C GLY A 871 8.66 -39.39 1.72
N ARG A 872 7.82 -40.04 2.55
CA ARG A 872 7.22 -39.39 3.72
C ARG A 872 8.24 -39.37 4.85
N ARG A 873 8.59 -38.18 5.33
CA ARG A 873 9.66 -37.97 6.32
C ARG A 873 9.11 -37.23 7.54
N THR A 874 9.68 -37.51 8.72
CA THR A 874 9.44 -36.71 9.93
C THR A 874 10.48 -35.61 9.97
N ILE A 875 10.04 -34.37 10.18
CA ILE A 875 10.88 -33.19 10.25
C ILE A 875 10.77 -32.63 11.67
N ASP A 876 11.90 -32.54 12.35
CA ASP A 876 12.05 -32.01 13.69
C ASP A 876 12.93 -30.75 13.62
N VAL A 877 12.36 -29.59 13.96
CA VAL A 877 13.09 -28.32 14.07
C VAL A 877 13.21 -27.96 15.54
N THR A 878 14.43 -27.80 16.05
CA THR A 878 14.69 -27.33 17.42
C THR A 878 15.43 -25.99 17.36
N ALA A 879 14.99 -24.98 18.08
CA ALA A 879 15.60 -23.64 18.02
C ALA A 879 15.51 -22.89 19.35
N PRO A 880 16.51 -22.10 19.73
CA PRO A 880 16.37 -21.09 20.76
C PRO A 880 15.49 -19.94 20.25
N ILE A 881 14.46 -19.57 21.03
CA ILE A 881 13.51 -18.54 20.64
C ILE A 881 13.75 -17.26 21.47
N PRO A 882 14.10 -16.14 20.84
CA PRO A 882 14.24 -14.86 21.52
C PRO A 882 12.89 -14.28 21.92
N THR A 883 12.92 -13.26 22.78
CA THR A 883 11.72 -12.45 23.11
C THR A 883 11.32 -11.48 21.98
N THR A 884 12.09 -11.47 20.90
CA THR A 884 11.78 -10.79 19.64
C THR A 884 11.26 -11.80 18.61
N PRO A 885 10.63 -11.34 17.51
CA PRO A 885 10.17 -12.25 16.47
C PRO A 885 11.32 -13.08 15.88
N TRP A 886 11.14 -14.40 15.91
CA TRP A 886 11.97 -15.41 15.24
C TRP A 886 11.21 -16.00 14.07
N GLN A 887 11.91 -16.37 13.01
CA GLN A 887 11.32 -16.92 11.78
C GLN A 887 12.12 -18.12 11.29
N PHE A 888 11.41 -19.09 10.70
CA PHE A 888 12.01 -20.23 10.00
C PHE A 888 11.22 -20.54 8.74
N THR A 889 11.93 -20.95 7.69
CA THR A 889 11.32 -21.39 6.44
C THR A 889 11.95 -22.66 5.90
N PHE A 890 11.12 -23.45 5.24
CA PHE A 890 11.50 -24.67 4.54
C PHE A 890 10.60 -24.82 3.31
N VAL A 891 11.12 -24.52 2.13
CA VAL A 891 10.32 -24.41 0.89
C VAL A 891 11.03 -25.07 -0.29
N ARG A 892 10.25 -25.62 -1.23
CA ARG A 892 10.77 -26.27 -2.44
C ARG A 892 11.28 -25.24 -3.45
N GLU A 893 12.48 -25.42 -3.99
CA GLU A 893 13.19 -24.47 -4.87
C GLU A 893 12.46 -24.19 -6.19
N ASP A 894 11.93 -25.22 -6.85
CA ASP A 894 11.21 -25.11 -8.13
C ASP A 894 9.83 -24.42 -8.00
N THR A 895 9.33 -24.29 -6.77
CA THR A 895 8.11 -23.51 -6.48
C THR A 895 8.39 -22.01 -6.31
N MET A 896 9.67 -21.64 -6.29
CA MET A 896 10.16 -20.29 -5.99
C MET A 896 10.74 -19.56 -7.21
N LEU A 897 11.23 -20.28 -8.21
CA LEU A 897 12.10 -19.74 -9.26
C LEU A 897 11.67 -20.06 -10.70
N PRO A 898 11.30 -19.07 -11.52
CA PRO A 898 11.68 -19.10 -12.93
C PRO A 898 13.19 -18.82 -13.06
N SER A 899 13.90 -19.53 -13.94
CA SER A 899 15.30 -19.22 -14.25
C SER A 899 15.45 -17.75 -14.66
N ARG A 900 16.31 -17.01 -13.95
CA ARG A 900 16.59 -15.59 -14.19
C ARG A 900 17.97 -15.42 -14.79
N ALA A 901 18.04 -15.39 -16.12
CA ALA A 901 19.30 -15.24 -16.85
C ALA A 901 20.12 -14.00 -16.43
N HIS A 902 19.47 -12.94 -15.95
CA HIS A 902 20.14 -11.69 -15.51
C HIS A 902 20.88 -11.80 -14.17
N LEU A 903 20.85 -12.95 -13.50
CA LEU A 903 21.54 -13.20 -12.23
C LEU A 903 22.62 -14.27 -12.39
N ALA A 904 23.05 -14.50 -13.63
CA ALA A 904 24.18 -15.37 -13.89
C ALA A 904 25.37 -14.90 -13.04
N LYS A 905 25.97 -15.87 -12.33
CA LYS A 905 27.25 -15.65 -11.66
C LYS A 905 28.31 -15.31 -12.71
N PRO A 906 29.33 -14.51 -12.37
CA PRO A 906 30.45 -14.32 -13.27
C PRO A 906 31.12 -15.68 -13.55
N PRO A 907 31.54 -15.94 -14.79
CA PRO A 907 32.31 -17.14 -15.12
C PRO A 907 33.66 -17.14 -14.37
N ASP A 908 34.24 -18.32 -14.18
CA ASP A 908 35.52 -18.45 -13.48
C ASP A 908 36.71 -17.91 -14.28
N GLU A 909 36.59 -17.86 -15.59
CA GLU A 909 37.58 -17.34 -16.54
C GLU A 909 36.99 -16.14 -17.32
N PRO A 910 37.83 -15.20 -17.80
CA PRO A 910 37.37 -14.09 -18.62
C PRO A 910 36.70 -14.59 -19.91
N PRO A 911 35.63 -13.92 -20.38
CA PRO A 911 35.07 -14.21 -21.70
C PRO A 911 36.12 -14.03 -22.79
N ALA A 912 36.22 -14.99 -23.72
CA ALA A 912 37.19 -14.96 -24.82
C ALA A 912 37.14 -13.69 -25.70
N ALA A 913 36.00 -12.98 -25.70
CA ALA A 913 35.86 -11.70 -26.39
C ALA A 913 36.77 -10.60 -25.82
N LEU A 914 37.17 -10.69 -24.55
CA LEU A 914 38.05 -9.73 -23.89
C LEU A 914 39.53 -10.01 -24.17
N ASP A 915 39.90 -11.25 -24.49
CA ASP A 915 41.27 -11.59 -24.87
C ASP A 915 41.68 -10.90 -26.18
N ALA A 916 40.71 -10.59 -27.05
CA ALA A 916 40.93 -9.86 -28.29
C ALA A 916 41.21 -8.35 -28.10
N LEU A 917 41.08 -7.83 -26.88
CA LEU A 917 41.39 -6.43 -26.53
C LEU A 917 42.83 -6.24 -26.01
N GLN A 918 43.55 -7.34 -25.76
CA GLN A 918 44.99 -7.34 -25.46
C GLN A 918 45.81 -7.19 -26.73
#